data_AF-A0A9W7DQZ3-F1
#
_entry.id   AF-A0A9W7DQZ3-F1
#
_cell.length_a   1.000
_cell.length_b   1.000
_cell.length_c   1.000
_cell.angle_alpha   90.00
_cell.angle_beta   90.00
_cell.angle_gamma   90.00
#
_symmetry.space_group_name_H-M   'P 1'
#
loop_
_entity.id
_entity.type
_entity.pdbx_description
1 polymer ?
#
loop_
_entity_poly.entity_id
_entity_poly.type
_entity_poly.pdbx_seq_one_letter_code
_entity_poly.pdbx_strand_id
1 'polypeptide(L)'
;MPTHIILFYKYTPLSTDTIKMEEYKSLLLTLTKALHLRGRLLLGRSLNEGLNGTFSGSYTALLCYEAAMGLEGSSNEKVSEANEETVTEYIRDHAVASTSTAASDRDAVDPALLSAYTPHVLAFLKSPLPVPNFTIPHAGFKWSKNIPSPSGELSQVFPDLFIKVVNEIIGTGGLLESIPIQETGRGLLSPSDFHSQLSNMDSSTLLIDCRNDKEVQIGTFSDAVNPKTKTYNQFPTWVDKNKSTILSSKKKILMYCTGGIRCEKASAYVRSAVGEGTEVYHLKGGVHRYLEEYGSGGYFKGKNFVFDGRQGVPAGEEGGEVVGKCRVCEKGWDTFTAKNVCTVCREQVLICDACEGGEYWCEEHDDLKGIYYTRLEGRERKELEGMEEGLKEYLKTIAVGKEFKSRRRTVMKQLDKLSTYLTSTSGDADGDGGGNSSFCRSCNDVKCDGKCWGYFGLNRKKKLSEEAEQAEETEEGNSKRRKKVKVNNYNDENSKKKGQKKDPKTVKREEEIQFMKDNALVAPMEAYSHNVNGTKVRIIPPYLNTVTCVVKPKNAGLNIVDYLTSYFISCKDPEDVNNSISNGGIKVNGRTIGVDYEVKFNDIIKREICVHEPLIKADPISILRRSVEGVGEVYCVNKPASVPTHPAGQYLGNSLTSVVEGELGLEVKSLKPCHRLDKATSGLVLMSTERSVVNKFNGLMTGEGKVQKTYYALLKGAPEIKKGVQAVGKDCWEVDVNIELKDAQSGLRGVAWEGGKECRTRFEVLERLEDGTMKVLCLPREGRGHQIRVHASYLGAPIVGDVLYGGDMCGVFGVGVAKEGNFRQGCLGIMREMKGKLEDCLVCKNIEQSFKEDQLLGPGSEIRLHAWRYQFKEGSKVIDFEVGKPSWMDC
;
A
#
# COMPACT_ATOMS: atom_id res chain seq x y z
N MET A 1 2.32 43.71 3.94
CA MET A 1 3.59 43.22 4.51
C MET A 1 4.02 42.00 3.73
N PRO A 2 5.32 41.85 3.40
CA PRO A 2 5.84 40.60 2.86
C PRO A 2 5.53 39.44 3.81
N THR A 3 5.26 38.27 3.27
CA THR A 3 5.05 37.05 4.07
C THR A 3 6.36 36.30 4.15
N HIS A 4 6.78 35.95 5.36
CA HIS A 4 7.98 35.17 5.60
C HIS A 4 7.64 33.69 5.58
N ILE A 5 8.62 32.88 5.20
CA ILE A 5 8.48 31.44 5.08
C ILE A 5 9.71 30.78 5.69
N ILE A 6 9.48 29.85 6.62
CA ILE A 6 10.51 28.98 7.17
C ILE A 6 10.36 27.56 6.63
N LEU A 7 11.48 26.93 6.31
CA LEU A 7 11.60 25.51 5.95
C LEU A 7 12.59 24.84 6.92
N PHE A 8 12.20 23.73 7.53
CA PHE A 8 13.04 23.03 8.50
C PHE A 8 12.74 21.54 8.52
N TYR A 9 13.72 20.76 8.95
CA TYR A 9 13.54 19.36 9.30
C TYR A 9 14.56 18.99 10.36
N LYS A 10 14.25 17.95 11.13
CA LYS A 10 15.21 17.32 12.04
C LYS A 10 14.87 15.85 12.12
N TYR A 11 15.84 14.99 11.80
CA TYR A 11 15.76 13.60 12.20
C TYR A 11 16.10 13.54 13.69
N THR A 12 15.15 13.12 14.52
CA THR A 12 15.29 12.96 15.97
C THR A 12 14.16 12.04 16.44
N PRO A 13 14.44 10.97 17.19
CA PRO A 13 13.38 10.06 17.62
C PRO A 13 12.38 10.83 18.49
N LEU A 14 11.11 10.89 18.07
CA LEU A 14 10.05 11.55 18.83
C LEU A 14 9.40 10.55 19.79
N SER A 15 8.60 9.63 19.25
CA SER A 15 8.00 8.53 19.99
C SER A 15 7.45 7.50 19.01
N THR A 16 7.45 6.24 19.41
CA THR A 16 6.72 5.15 18.72
C THR A 16 5.30 4.98 19.26
N ASP A 17 4.98 5.60 20.39
CA ASP A 17 3.65 5.59 21.01
C ASP A 17 2.71 6.54 20.25
N THR A 18 1.64 5.98 19.69
CA THR A 18 0.67 6.71 18.88
C THR A 18 -0.11 7.75 19.68
N ILE A 19 -0.39 7.48 20.96
CA ILE A 19 -1.15 8.40 21.82
C ILE A 19 -0.30 9.64 22.09
N LYS A 20 0.96 9.44 22.53
CA LYS A 20 1.91 10.54 22.77
C LYS A 20 2.16 11.39 21.53
N MET A 21 2.22 10.76 20.35
CA MET A 21 2.40 11.48 19.09
C MET A 21 1.18 12.33 18.72
N GLU A 22 -0.04 11.85 18.94
CA GLU A 22 -1.26 12.63 18.70
C GLU A 22 -1.44 13.76 19.72
N GLU A 23 -1.06 13.55 20.98
CA GLU A 23 -0.98 14.61 22.00
C GLU A 23 0.03 15.69 21.60
N TYR A 24 1.24 15.30 21.16
CA TYR A 24 2.26 16.24 20.70
C TYR A 24 1.80 17.04 19.48
N LYS A 25 1.15 16.37 18.53
CA LYS A 25 0.49 17.03 17.39
C LYS A 25 -0.55 18.05 17.84
N SER A 26 -1.36 17.73 18.86
CA SER A 26 -2.39 18.64 19.39
C SER A 26 -1.77 19.90 20.02
N LEU A 27 -0.68 19.75 20.77
CA LEU A 27 0.07 20.87 21.34
C LEU A 27 0.65 21.78 20.24
N LEU A 28 1.32 21.20 19.25
CA LEU A 28 1.87 21.94 18.11
C LEU A 28 0.77 22.62 17.28
N LEU A 29 -0.38 21.97 17.11
CA LEU A 29 -1.54 22.56 16.42
C LEU A 29 -2.09 23.76 17.17
N THR A 30 -2.15 23.70 18.50
CA THR A 30 -2.60 24.81 19.35
C THR A 30 -1.65 26.00 19.21
N LEU A 31 -0.34 25.77 19.33
CA LEU A 31 0.68 26.80 19.19
C LEU A 31 0.63 27.46 17.80
N THR A 32 0.70 26.66 16.73
CA THR A 32 0.75 27.17 15.36
C THR A 32 -0.52 27.93 14.97
N LYS A 33 -1.69 27.54 15.45
CA LYS A 33 -2.93 28.31 15.29
C LYS A 33 -2.91 29.64 16.03
N ALA A 34 -2.41 29.65 17.27
CA ALA A 34 -2.30 30.88 18.07
C ALA A 34 -1.34 31.90 17.43
N LEU A 35 -0.26 31.41 16.79
CA LEU A 35 0.67 32.23 16.02
C LEU A 35 0.18 32.59 14.61
N HIS A 36 -1.06 32.20 14.25
CA HIS A 36 -1.65 32.43 12.92
C HIS A 36 -0.81 31.90 11.75
N LEU A 37 -0.06 30.82 11.97
CA LEU A 37 0.78 30.21 10.93
C LEU A 37 -0.05 29.38 9.95
N ARG A 38 0.37 29.36 8.69
CA ARG A 38 -0.11 28.43 7.67
C ARG A 38 1.03 27.57 7.15
N GLY A 39 0.72 26.45 6.51
CA GLY A 39 1.72 25.54 5.97
C GLY A 39 1.57 24.12 6.50
N ARG A 40 2.67 23.37 6.57
CA ARG A 40 2.64 21.95 6.88
C ARG A 40 3.67 21.54 7.92
N LEU A 41 3.31 20.57 8.75
CA LEU A 41 4.23 19.88 9.65
C LEU A 41 3.94 18.38 9.66
N LEU A 42 4.97 17.59 9.39
CA LEU A 42 4.95 16.14 9.43
C LEU A 42 5.74 15.66 10.63
N LEU A 43 5.13 14.78 11.42
CA LEU A 43 5.73 14.18 12.62
C LEU A 43 5.90 12.68 12.38
N GLY A 44 7.14 12.21 12.37
CA GLY A 44 7.51 10.81 12.15
C GLY A 44 7.41 10.01 13.44
N ARG A 45 6.71 8.87 13.40
CA ARG A 45 6.45 8.01 14.57
C ARG A 45 7.44 6.85 14.76
N SER A 46 8.60 6.90 14.11
CA SER A 46 9.62 5.84 14.16
C SER A 46 10.88 6.34 14.85
N LEU A 47 11.66 5.41 15.43
CA LEU A 47 12.95 5.73 16.06
C LEU A 47 13.98 6.28 15.05
N ASN A 48 13.78 6.05 13.76
CA ASN A 48 14.68 6.54 12.69
C ASN A 48 14.13 7.79 11.99
N GLU A 49 13.12 8.45 12.55
CA GLU A 49 12.43 9.57 11.94
C GLU A 49 12.56 10.84 12.80
N GLY A 50 11.77 11.86 12.51
CA GLY A 50 11.71 13.08 13.30
C GLY A 50 10.60 13.99 12.83
N LEU A 51 10.92 15.19 12.35
CA LEU A 51 9.91 16.11 11.83
C LEU A 51 10.39 16.89 10.60
N ASN A 52 9.41 17.32 9.80
CA ASN A 52 9.62 18.10 8.59
C ASN A 52 8.51 19.15 8.48
N GLY A 53 8.89 20.43 8.46
CA GLY A 53 7.97 21.55 8.54
C GLY A 53 8.24 22.63 7.49
N THR A 54 7.16 23.29 7.08
CA THR A 54 7.23 24.51 6.28
C THR A 54 6.09 25.41 6.70
N PHE A 55 6.38 26.63 7.17
CA PHE A 55 5.36 27.57 7.62
C PHE A 55 5.50 28.93 6.96
N SER A 56 4.37 29.58 6.71
CA SER A 56 4.29 31.01 6.39
C SER A 56 3.61 31.77 7.52
N GLY A 57 4.06 33.01 7.73
CA GLY A 57 3.54 33.89 8.76
C GLY A 57 4.18 35.28 8.71
N SER A 58 3.85 36.13 9.69
CA SER A 58 4.62 37.34 9.94
C SER A 58 6.00 36.98 10.48
N TYR A 59 6.96 37.90 10.31
CA TYR A 59 8.31 37.74 10.85
C TYR A 59 8.30 37.40 12.36
N THR A 60 7.55 38.18 13.15
CA THR A 60 7.37 37.94 14.59
C THR A 60 6.77 36.57 14.90
N ALA A 61 5.73 36.13 14.19
CA ALA A 61 5.10 34.84 14.43
C ALA A 61 6.06 33.66 14.21
N LEU A 62 6.88 33.74 13.15
CA LEU A 62 7.86 32.70 12.85
C LEU A 62 9.00 32.68 13.87
N LEU A 63 9.48 33.84 14.33
CA LEU A 63 10.45 33.92 15.44
C LEU A 63 9.89 33.32 16.74
N CYS A 64 8.62 33.59 17.08
CA CYS A 64 7.96 32.97 18.22
C CYS A 64 7.90 31.44 18.10
N TYR A 65 7.62 30.93 16.89
CA TYR A 65 7.65 29.49 16.63
C TYR A 65 9.07 28.90 16.74
N GLU A 66 10.08 29.59 16.20
CA GLU A 66 11.48 29.18 16.36
C GLU A 66 11.88 29.14 17.83
N ALA A 67 11.49 30.14 18.63
CA ALA A 67 11.77 30.14 20.06
C ALA A 67 11.13 28.93 20.77
N ALA A 68 9.87 28.61 20.43
CA ALA A 68 9.20 27.42 20.97
C ALA A 68 9.93 26.10 20.63
N MET A 69 10.63 26.04 19.49
CA MET A 69 11.35 24.84 19.02
C MET A 69 12.86 24.86 19.29
N GLY A 70 13.42 26.02 19.60
CA GLY A 70 14.85 26.34 19.57
C GLY A 70 15.43 26.79 20.90
N LEU A 71 14.58 27.15 21.88
CA LEU A 71 15.00 27.31 23.26
C LEU A 71 15.58 25.97 23.75
N GLU A 72 16.86 25.98 24.12
CA GLU A 72 17.55 24.78 24.59
C GLU A 72 16.76 24.11 25.72
N GLY A 73 16.21 22.93 25.45
CA GLY A 73 15.88 21.96 26.48
C GLY A 73 17.13 21.33 27.10
N SER A 74 18.20 22.08 27.36
CA SER A 74 19.42 21.59 28.01
C SER A 74 19.32 21.82 29.52
N SER A 75 18.95 20.75 30.22
CA SER A 75 18.54 20.67 31.62
C SER A 75 17.10 21.14 31.87
N ASN A 76 16.35 20.37 32.66
CA ASN A 76 15.01 20.71 33.14
C ASN A 76 14.96 22.06 33.90
N GLU A 77 16.10 22.71 34.17
CA GLU A 77 16.19 23.88 35.04
C GLU A 77 15.82 25.20 34.31
N LYS A 78 16.15 25.38 33.02
CA LYS A 78 15.83 26.64 32.31
C LYS A 78 14.36 26.77 31.89
N VAL A 79 13.66 25.66 31.64
CA VAL A 79 12.22 25.68 31.28
C VAL A 79 11.34 25.97 32.49
N SER A 80 11.75 25.54 33.69
CA SER A 80 11.05 25.87 34.94
C SER A 80 11.12 27.36 35.31
N GLU A 81 12.18 28.06 34.90
CA GLU A 81 12.39 29.48 35.17
C GLU A 81 11.86 30.41 34.07
N ALA A 82 11.45 29.85 32.93
CA ALA A 82 10.91 30.63 31.81
C ALA A 82 9.67 31.42 32.23
N ASN A 83 9.67 32.70 31.90
CA ASN A 83 8.59 33.65 32.10
C ASN A 83 8.43 34.50 30.83
N GLU A 84 7.42 35.37 30.78
CA GLU A 84 7.15 36.16 29.58
C GLU A 84 8.32 37.09 29.21
N GLU A 85 9.03 37.63 30.20
CA GLU A 85 10.16 38.54 29.99
C GLU A 85 11.35 37.83 29.34
N THR A 86 11.77 36.69 29.91
CA THR A 86 12.87 35.86 29.40
C THR A 86 12.58 35.29 27.99
N VAL A 87 11.34 34.86 27.71
CA VAL A 87 10.95 34.41 26.36
C VAL A 87 10.96 35.58 25.37
N THR A 88 10.48 36.75 25.78
CA THR A 88 10.46 37.96 24.95
C THR A 88 11.88 38.43 24.64
N GLU A 89 12.79 38.44 25.62
CA GLU A 89 14.20 38.78 25.46
C GLU A 89 14.89 37.80 24.50
N TYR A 90 14.69 36.49 24.69
CA TYR A 90 15.22 35.48 23.79
C TYR A 90 14.77 35.70 22.33
N ILE A 91 13.49 35.99 22.10
CA ILE A 91 12.96 36.26 20.75
C ILE A 91 13.60 37.51 20.16
N ARG A 92 13.80 38.57 20.95
CA ARG A 92 14.47 39.81 20.50
C ARG A 92 15.93 39.55 20.14
N ASP A 93 16.66 38.80 20.94
CA ASP A 93 18.07 38.48 20.69
C ASP A 93 18.24 37.64 19.42
N HIS A 94 17.36 36.67 19.19
CA HIS A 94 17.37 35.83 17.99
C HIS A 94 16.95 36.60 16.74
N ALA A 95 16.09 37.62 16.88
CA ALA A 95 15.77 38.54 15.79
C ALA A 95 16.97 39.36 15.32
N VAL A 96 17.98 39.57 16.17
CA VAL A 96 19.24 40.25 15.80
C VAL A 96 20.18 39.27 15.08
N ALA A 97 20.27 38.03 15.55
CA ALA A 97 21.13 36.99 14.97
C ALA A 97 20.71 36.52 13.57
N SER A 98 19.41 36.60 13.24
CA SER A 98 18.83 36.19 11.94
C SER A 98 19.12 37.17 10.78
N THR A 99 19.74 38.32 11.03
CA THR A 99 19.87 39.43 10.06
C THR A 99 21.18 39.46 9.25
N SER A 100 21.86 38.31 9.08
CA SER A 100 23.17 38.25 8.39
C SER A 100 23.14 38.44 6.86
N THR A 101 22.00 38.68 6.23
CA THR A 101 21.89 38.96 4.79
C THR A 101 21.42 40.40 4.53
N ALA A 102 22.27 41.18 3.87
CA ALA A 102 22.05 42.52 3.29
C ALA A 102 21.32 43.57 4.16
N ALA A 103 22.02 44.66 4.47
CA ALA A 103 21.60 45.74 5.39
C ALA A 103 20.31 46.52 5.00
N SER A 104 19.69 46.26 3.84
CA SER A 104 18.53 46.99 3.34
C SER A 104 17.17 46.43 3.73
N ASP A 105 17.12 45.25 4.38
CA ASP A 105 15.90 44.43 4.43
C ASP A 105 15.56 43.88 5.84
N ARG A 106 15.89 44.65 6.88
CA ARG A 106 15.63 44.29 8.29
C ARG A 106 14.13 44.42 8.60
N ASP A 107 13.43 43.28 8.61
CA ASP A 107 12.07 43.22 9.13
C ASP A 107 12.11 43.38 10.66
N ALA A 108 11.49 44.45 11.18
CA ALA A 108 11.44 44.69 12.61
C ALA A 108 10.44 43.75 13.29
N VAL A 109 10.77 43.31 14.52
CA VAL A 109 9.84 42.56 15.37
C VAL A 109 8.69 43.48 15.76
N ASP A 110 7.46 43.15 15.34
CA ASP A 110 6.25 43.84 15.75
C ASP A 110 6.02 43.65 17.27
N PRO A 111 6.09 44.73 18.08
CA PRO A 111 5.97 44.61 19.53
C PRO A 111 4.58 44.16 19.99
N ALA A 112 3.52 44.53 19.26
CA ALA A 112 2.15 44.16 19.60
C ALA A 112 1.92 42.67 19.34
N LEU A 113 2.38 42.16 18.20
CA LEU A 113 2.34 40.72 17.91
C LEU A 113 3.22 39.93 18.88
N LEU A 114 4.40 40.43 19.22
CA LEU A 114 5.30 39.76 20.17
C LEU A 114 4.63 39.61 21.53
N SER A 115 4.05 40.70 22.06
CA SER A 115 3.31 40.67 23.32
C SER A 115 2.10 39.73 23.28
N ALA A 116 1.41 39.62 22.13
CA ALA A 116 0.28 38.72 21.97
C ALA A 116 0.70 37.23 21.87
N TYR A 117 1.86 36.94 21.29
CA TYR A 117 2.31 35.58 21.01
C TYR A 117 3.16 34.96 22.11
N THR A 118 3.92 35.76 22.86
CA THR A 118 4.76 35.29 23.98
C THR A 118 4.02 34.38 24.96
N PRO A 119 2.78 34.70 25.43
CA PRO A 119 2.05 33.83 26.36
C PRO A 119 1.78 32.43 25.79
N HIS A 120 1.55 32.31 24.47
CA HIS A 120 1.31 31.02 23.82
C HIS A 120 2.59 30.18 23.69
N VAL A 121 3.73 30.83 23.43
CA VAL A 121 5.05 30.18 23.44
C VAL A 121 5.36 29.68 24.85
N LEU A 122 5.15 30.52 25.87
CA LEU A 122 5.35 30.15 27.26
C LEU A 122 4.45 28.99 27.69
N ALA A 123 3.17 29.01 27.33
CA ALA A 123 2.24 27.93 27.60
C ALA A 123 2.68 26.60 26.95
N PHE A 124 3.20 26.64 25.72
CA PHE A 124 3.77 25.47 25.05
C PHE A 124 4.99 24.93 25.81
N LEU A 125 5.93 25.80 26.19
CA LEU A 125 7.15 25.40 26.92
C LEU A 125 6.85 24.81 28.31
N LYS A 126 5.83 25.34 29.01
CA LYS A 126 5.40 24.86 30.33
C LYS A 126 4.47 23.65 30.27
N SER A 127 3.97 23.29 29.10
CA SER A 127 3.10 22.12 28.95
C SER A 127 3.90 20.84 29.18
N PRO A 128 3.35 19.82 29.87
CA PRO A 128 4.00 18.52 29.96
C PRO A 128 4.11 17.90 28.57
N LEU A 129 5.32 17.92 28.00
CA LEU A 129 5.54 17.39 26.67
C LEU A 129 5.39 15.86 26.68
N PRO A 130 4.52 15.28 25.85
CA PRO A 130 4.29 13.83 25.80
C PRO A 130 5.45 13.08 25.12
N VAL A 131 6.37 13.79 24.47
CA VAL A 131 7.58 13.26 23.82
C VAL A 131 8.83 13.95 24.40
N PRO A 132 10.02 13.30 24.36
CA PRO A 132 11.26 13.93 24.80
C PRO A 132 11.49 15.28 24.08
N ASN A 133 11.88 16.29 24.85
CA ASN A 133 12.18 17.59 24.29
C ASN A 133 13.41 17.52 23.39
N PHE A 134 13.40 18.26 22.28
CA PHE A 134 14.51 18.37 21.35
C PHE A 134 14.58 19.78 20.81
N THR A 135 15.80 20.22 20.50
CA THR A 135 16.03 21.60 20.02
C THR A 135 16.31 21.62 18.52
N ILE A 136 15.68 22.52 17.77
CA ILE A 136 16.13 22.88 16.42
C ILE A 136 16.85 24.24 16.56
N PRO A 137 18.18 24.30 16.38
CA PRO A 137 18.88 25.57 16.46
C PRO A 137 18.39 26.50 15.34
N HIS A 138 18.55 27.81 15.52
CA HIS A 138 18.15 28.82 14.53
C HIS A 138 18.68 28.50 13.11
N ALA A 139 19.94 28.05 12.99
CA ALA A 139 20.54 27.64 11.71
C ALA A 139 19.82 26.44 11.03
N GLY A 140 18.99 25.69 11.75
CA GLY A 140 18.13 24.63 11.23
C GLY A 140 16.90 25.14 10.46
N PHE A 141 16.51 26.40 10.68
CA PHE A 141 15.42 27.07 9.97
C PHE A 141 15.97 27.84 8.78
N LYS A 142 15.44 27.52 7.60
CA LYS A 142 15.80 28.15 6.32
C LYS A 142 14.75 29.18 5.98
N TRP A 143 15.15 30.45 5.88
CA TRP A 143 14.24 31.56 5.66
C TRP A 143 14.13 31.90 4.18
N SER A 144 12.94 32.33 3.79
CA SER A 144 12.71 32.98 2.50
C SER A 144 11.56 33.97 2.62
N LYS A 145 11.52 34.94 1.71
CA LYS A 145 10.44 35.92 1.64
C LYS A 145 9.55 35.63 0.44
N ASN A 146 8.28 35.97 0.56
CA ASN A 146 7.38 36.11 -0.56
C ASN A 146 7.13 37.60 -0.77
N ILE A 147 7.71 38.15 -1.83
CA ILE A 147 7.52 39.53 -2.26
C ILE A 147 6.39 39.49 -3.30
N PRO A 148 5.21 40.07 -3.01
CA PRO A 148 4.11 40.08 -3.97
C PRO A 148 4.54 40.77 -5.27
N SER A 149 4.26 40.16 -6.41
CA SER A 149 4.36 40.82 -7.72
C SER A 149 3.49 42.09 -7.74
N PRO A 150 3.84 43.14 -8.51
CA PRO A 150 2.99 44.31 -8.72
C PRO A 150 1.57 43.98 -9.22
N SER A 151 1.34 42.78 -9.77
CA SER A 151 0.01 42.25 -10.12
C SER A 151 -0.82 41.73 -8.94
N GLY A 152 -0.28 41.71 -7.71
CA GLY A 152 -1.05 41.63 -6.45
C GLY A 152 -1.57 40.27 -6.00
N GLU A 153 -1.22 39.13 -6.61
CA GLU A 153 -2.08 37.93 -6.44
C GLU A 153 -1.71 36.88 -5.37
N LEU A 154 -0.53 36.93 -4.75
CA LEU A 154 -0.15 35.94 -3.72
C LEU A 154 0.31 36.60 -2.43
N SER A 155 -0.64 37.12 -1.64
CA SER A 155 -0.36 37.50 -0.25
C SER A 155 -0.20 36.29 0.69
N GLN A 156 -0.59 35.09 0.24
CA GLN A 156 -0.53 33.87 1.03
C GLN A 156 -0.08 32.69 0.16
N VAL A 157 0.99 32.01 0.58
CA VAL A 157 1.62 30.91 -0.17
C VAL A 157 1.15 29.52 0.24
N PHE A 158 0.44 29.38 1.37
CA PHE A 158 -0.19 28.14 1.83
C PHE A 158 -1.67 28.36 2.12
N PRO A 159 -2.58 27.48 1.66
CA PRO A 159 -4.02 27.69 1.77
C PRO A 159 -4.46 27.55 3.22
N ASP A 160 -3.93 26.55 3.93
CA ASP A 160 -4.32 26.18 5.29
C ASP A 160 -3.13 25.63 6.08
N LEU A 161 -3.34 25.42 7.37
CA LEU A 161 -2.44 24.72 8.27
C LEU A 161 -2.71 23.20 8.24
N PHE A 162 -1.67 22.40 8.06
CA PHE A 162 -1.72 20.94 7.96
C PHE A 162 -0.69 20.29 8.86
N ILE A 163 -1.11 19.63 9.95
CA ILE A 163 -0.19 18.88 10.83
C ILE A 163 -0.60 17.42 10.86
N LYS A 164 0.36 16.51 10.62
CA LYS A 164 0.06 15.08 10.51
C LYS A 164 1.17 14.18 11.05
N VAL A 165 0.76 13.15 11.78
CA VAL A 165 1.63 12.02 12.14
C VAL A 165 1.76 11.07 10.93
N VAL A 166 2.99 10.74 10.57
CA VAL A 166 3.36 9.95 9.39
C VAL A 166 4.38 8.88 9.75
N ASN A 167 4.50 7.85 8.90
CA ASN A 167 5.55 6.83 9.04
C ASN A 167 6.92 7.40 8.69
N GLU A 168 6.98 8.25 7.66
CA GLU A 168 8.21 8.83 7.15
C GLU A 168 7.97 10.33 6.92
N ILE A 169 8.83 11.19 7.45
CA ILE A 169 8.74 12.66 7.25
C ILE A 169 9.04 13.08 5.81
N ILE A 170 9.60 12.14 5.04
CA ILE A 170 9.74 12.19 3.59
C ILE A 170 9.41 10.80 3.02
N GLY A 171 8.37 10.71 2.19
CA GLY A 171 7.87 9.41 1.75
C GLY A 171 8.84 8.67 0.83
N THR A 172 9.54 7.66 1.35
CA THR A 172 10.39 6.76 0.55
C THR A 172 9.63 5.49 0.15
N GLY A 173 8.44 5.29 0.73
CA GLY A 173 7.59 4.12 0.55
C GLY A 173 8.11 2.91 1.32
N GLY A 174 8.74 3.16 2.47
CA GLY A 174 9.28 2.14 3.37
C GLY A 174 10.60 1.50 2.92
N LEU A 175 11.25 2.00 1.85
CA LEU A 175 12.53 1.44 1.39
C LEU A 175 13.72 1.95 2.21
N LEU A 176 13.63 3.15 2.76
CA LEU A 176 14.69 3.80 3.55
C LEU A 176 14.32 3.89 5.04
N GLU A 177 13.22 3.26 5.46
CA GLU A 177 12.72 3.32 6.85
C GLU A 177 13.69 2.68 7.85
N SER A 178 14.38 1.62 7.43
CA SER A 178 15.37 0.90 8.25
C SER A 178 16.71 1.60 8.39
N ILE A 179 16.95 2.71 7.66
CA ILE A 179 18.20 3.45 7.75
C ILE A 179 18.28 4.11 9.13
N PRO A 180 19.28 3.77 9.96
CA PRO A 180 19.43 4.35 11.28
C PRO A 180 19.64 5.86 11.20
N ILE A 181 19.12 6.59 12.19
CA ILE A 181 19.31 8.04 12.27
C ILE A 181 20.79 8.45 12.35
N GLN A 182 21.65 7.58 12.88
CA GLN A 182 23.09 7.81 12.98
C GLN A 182 23.78 7.89 11.60
N GLU A 183 23.15 7.37 10.55
CA GLU A 183 23.66 7.50 9.17
C GLU A 183 23.27 8.84 8.52
N THR A 184 22.35 9.60 9.11
CA THR A 184 22.01 10.96 8.66
C THR A 184 23.18 11.91 8.94
N GLY A 185 23.39 12.92 8.09
CA GLY A 185 24.52 13.85 8.18
C GLY A 185 25.90 13.30 7.82
N ARG A 186 26.04 12.00 7.50
CA ARG A 186 27.32 11.43 7.04
C ARG A 186 27.59 11.80 5.57
N GLY A 187 28.77 12.36 5.31
CA GLY A 187 29.16 12.85 3.98
C GLY A 187 28.60 14.24 3.66
N LEU A 188 28.27 15.03 4.67
CA LEU A 188 27.68 16.35 4.51
C LEU A 188 28.74 17.40 4.11
N LEU A 189 28.50 18.13 3.02
CA LEU A 189 29.37 19.22 2.56
C LEU A 189 28.69 20.58 2.76
N SER A 190 29.44 21.57 3.25
CA SER A 190 28.95 22.97 3.25
C SER A 190 28.71 23.46 1.81
N PRO A 191 27.94 24.53 1.58
CA PRO A 191 27.76 25.04 0.22
C PRO A 191 29.09 25.44 -0.46
N SER A 192 30.03 26.04 0.28
CA SER A 192 31.41 26.30 -0.18
C SER A 192 32.17 25.04 -0.58
N ASP A 193 32.17 24.01 0.27
CA ASP A 193 32.86 22.75 -0.04
C ASP A 193 32.22 22.07 -1.25
N PHE A 194 30.89 22.07 -1.33
CA PHE A 194 30.15 21.51 -2.45
C PHE A 194 30.45 22.28 -3.75
N HIS A 195 30.48 23.62 -3.70
CA HIS A 195 30.88 24.47 -4.83
C HIS A 195 32.29 24.10 -5.32
N SER A 196 33.23 23.92 -4.40
CA SER A 196 34.59 23.50 -4.71
C SER A 196 34.62 22.12 -5.35
N GLN A 197 33.80 21.16 -4.88
CA GLN A 197 33.69 19.84 -5.52
C GLN A 197 33.10 19.94 -6.94
N LEU A 198 32.12 20.80 -7.18
CA LEU A 198 31.55 21.02 -8.53
C LEU A 198 32.59 21.59 -9.49
N SER A 199 33.41 22.56 -9.05
CA SER A 199 34.46 23.16 -9.89
C SER A 199 35.57 22.18 -10.29
N ASN A 200 35.80 21.14 -9.48
CA ASN A 200 36.84 20.13 -9.70
C ASN A 200 36.26 18.80 -10.21
N MET A 201 35.04 18.82 -10.76
CA MET A 201 34.37 17.61 -11.19
C MET A 201 35.02 17.04 -12.47
N ASP A 202 35.36 15.76 -12.44
CA ASP A 202 35.88 15.00 -13.58
C ASP A 202 34.98 13.80 -13.92
N SER A 203 35.36 13.01 -14.92
CA SER A 203 34.59 11.83 -15.35
C SER A 203 34.42 10.74 -14.26
N SER A 204 35.23 10.78 -13.19
CA SER A 204 35.17 9.84 -12.07
C SER A 204 34.18 10.25 -10.99
N THR A 205 33.66 11.48 -11.06
CA THR A 205 32.64 12.01 -10.16
C THR A 205 31.25 11.94 -10.82
N LEU A 206 30.23 11.69 -10.02
CA LEU A 206 28.83 11.68 -10.45
C LEU A 206 28.00 12.62 -9.59
N LEU A 207 27.36 13.59 -10.22
CA LEU A 207 26.41 14.47 -9.56
C LEU A 207 24.99 13.94 -9.78
N ILE A 208 24.23 13.75 -8.71
CA ILE A 208 22.86 13.20 -8.75
C ILE A 208 21.87 14.20 -8.17
N ASP A 209 20.89 14.58 -8.98
CA ASP A 209 19.73 15.33 -8.50
C ASP A 209 18.74 14.37 -7.84
N CYS A 210 18.60 14.44 -6.51
CA CYS A 210 17.67 13.58 -5.77
C CYS A 210 16.23 14.11 -5.81
N ARG A 211 15.94 15.11 -6.66
CA ARG A 211 14.60 15.69 -6.81
C ARG A 211 13.76 14.94 -7.84
N ASN A 212 12.45 15.22 -7.85
CA ASN A 212 11.56 14.70 -8.89
C ASN A 212 11.79 15.45 -10.19
N ASP A 213 11.47 14.82 -11.31
CA ASP A 213 11.72 15.31 -12.67
C ASP A 213 11.22 16.75 -12.90
N LYS A 214 10.01 17.09 -12.45
CA LYS A 214 9.47 18.46 -12.55
C LYS A 214 10.33 19.53 -11.85
N GLU A 215 11.02 19.16 -10.78
CA GLU A 215 11.88 20.07 -10.02
C GLU A 215 13.17 20.33 -10.79
N VAL A 216 13.66 19.30 -11.50
CA VAL A 216 14.84 19.38 -12.38
C VAL A 216 14.53 20.19 -13.64
N GLN A 217 13.33 20.03 -14.20
CA GLN A 217 12.90 20.72 -15.43
C GLN A 217 12.99 22.25 -15.34
N ILE A 218 12.82 22.84 -14.16
CA ILE A 218 12.84 24.30 -14.00
C ILE A 218 14.15 24.83 -13.43
N GLY A 219 15.07 23.97 -12.99
CA GLY A 219 16.36 24.37 -12.50
C GLY A 219 17.15 23.20 -11.94
N THR A 220 18.46 23.15 -12.17
CA THR A 220 19.35 22.05 -11.77
C THR A 220 20.80 22.52 -11.76
N PHE A 221 21.68 21.77 -11.08
CA PHE A 221 23.12 21.95 -11.29
C PHE A 221 23.52 21.43 -12.67
N SER A 222 24.51 22.10 -13.27
CA SER A 222 25.11 21.65 -14.53
C SER A 222 25.67 20.24 -14.37
N ASP A 223 25.53 19.41 -15.40
CA ASP A 223 26.00 18.00 -15.45
C ASP A 223 25.37 17.04 -14.42
N ALA A 224 24.35 17.48 -13.67
CA ALA A 224 23.63 16.60 -12.77
C ALA A 224 22.81 15.55 -13.52
N VAL A 225 22.94 14.29 -13.12
CA VAL A 225 22.08 13.21 -13.60
C VAL A 225 20.70 13.37 -12.99
N ASN A 226 19.69 13.42 -13.86
CA ASN A 226 18.28 13.38 -13.50
C ASN A 226 17.78 11.92 -13.44
N PRO A 227 17.38 11.42 -12.25
CA PRO A 227 16.80 10.08 -12.11
C PRO A 227 15.44 9.89 -12.81
N LYS A 228 14.83 10.98 -13.33
CA LYS A 228 13.49 11.04 -13.92
C LYS A 228 12.40 10.46 -13.00
N THR A 229 12.52 10.72 -11.69
CA THR A 229 11.53 10.24 -10.71
C THR A 229 10.30 11.15 -10.69
N LYS A 230 9.09 10.58 -10.72
CA LYS A 230 7.83 11.31 -10.51
C LYS A 230 7.57 11.56 -9.03
N THR A 231 7.91 10.57 -8.22
CA THR A 231 7.82 10.65 -6.76
C THR A 231 9.11 10.13 -6.16
N TYR A 232 9.55 10.76 -5.07
CA TYR A 232 10.83 10.46 -4.42
C TYR A 232 10.98 8.99 -4.01
N ASN A 233 9.85 8.31 -3.76
CA ASN A 233 9.81 6.90 -3.42
C ASN A 233 10.38 5.97 -4.54
N GLN A 234 10.59 6.49 -5.75
CA GLN A 234 11.18 5.78 -6.90
C GLN A 234 12.70 5.90 -6.94
N PHE A 235 13.29 6.86 -6.23
CA PHE A 235 14.74 7.09 -6.18
C PHE A 235 15.53 5.84 -5.76
N PRO A 236 15.16 5.09 -4.71
CA PRO A 236 15.90 3.89 -4.33
C PRO A 236 15.89 2.81 -5.43
N THR A 237 14.77 2.66 -6.14
CA THR A 237 14.68 1.75 -7.29
C THR A 237 15.55 2.21 -8.46
N TRP A 238 15.69 3.52 -8.66
CA TRP A 238 16.63 4.05 -9.66
C TRP A 238 18.08 3.73 -9.25
N VAL A 239 18.44 3.87 -7.98
CA VAL A 239 19.76 3.48 -7.47
C VAL A 239 20.02 2.00 -7.71
N ASP A 240 19.09 1.11 -7.33
CA ASP A 240 19.23 -0.34 -7.52
C ASP A 240 19.45 -0.76 -8.98
N LYS A 241 18.78 -0.07 -9.91
CA LYS A 241 18.91 -0.35 -11.36
C LYS A 241 20.23 0.15 -11.94
N ASN A 242 20.80 1.22 -11.38
CA ASN A 242 22.00 1.85 -11.91
C ASN A 242 23.27 1.52 -11.11
N LYS A 243 23.16 0.72 -10.04
CA LYS A 243 24.30 0.38 -9.18
C LYS A 243 25.45 -0.26 -9.95
N SER A 244 25.16 -1.30 -10.74
CA SER A 244 26.19 -2.07 -11.46
C SER A 244 26.70 -1.40 -12.72
N THR A 245 25.93 -0.48 -13.31
CA THR A 245 26.22 0.12 -14.62
C THR A 245 26.84 1.50 -14.52
N ILE A 246 26.50 2.28 -13.49
CA ILE A 246 26.93 3.67 -13.37
C ILE A 246 27.56 3.88 -11.99
N LEU A 247 26.83 3.60 -10.91
CA LEU A 247 27.23 4.08 -9.58
C LEU A 247 28.52 3.43 -9.07
N SER A 248 28.64 2.10 -9.16
CA SER A 248 29.84 1.37 -8.69
C SER A 248 31.11 1.64 -9.52
N SER A 249 30.99 2.29 -10.68
CA SER A 249 32.15 2.67 -11.51
C SER A 249 32.75 4.02 -11.11
N LYS A 250 32.07 4.77 -10.26
CA LYS A 250 32.45 6.14 -9.88
C LYS A 250 33.27 6.13 -8.60
N LYS A 251 34.27 7.00 -8.52
CA LYS A 251 35.06 7.17 -7.30
C LYS A 251 34.33 8.05 -6.29
N LYS A 252 33.52 8.99 -6.78
CA LYS A 252 32.83 9.98 -5.97
C LYS A 252 31.42 10.22 -6.47
N ILE A 253 30.47 10.35 -5.55
CA ILE A 253 29.07 10.68 -5.82
C ILE A 253 28.70 11.92 -5.00
N LEU A 254 28.23 12.96 -5.67
CA LEU A 254 27.69 14.18 -5.07
C LEU A 254 26.17 14.16 -5.23
N MET A 255 25.45 14.48 -4.17
CA MET A 255 23.99 14.43 -4.15
C MET A 255 23.41 15.73 -3.60
N TYR A 256 22.27 16.16 -4.13
CA TYR A 256 21.55 17.30 -3.58
C TYR A 256 20.04 17.18 -3.76
N CYS A 257 19.31 17.99 -3.02
CA CYS A 257 17.88 18.22 -3.21
C CYS A 257 17.53 19.66 -2.78
N THR A 258 16.26 20.04 -2.80
CA THR A 258 15.81 21.42 -2.49
C THR A 258 16.32 21.94 -1.15
N GLY A 259 16.11 21.17 -0.08
CA GLY A 259 16.35 21.61 1.30
C GLY A 259 17.21 20.68 2.15
N GLY A 260 17.74 19.59 1.58
CA GLY A 260 18.63 18.63 2.25
C GLY A 260 17.96 17.32 2.69
N ILE A 261 16.69 17.35 3.11
CA ILE A 261 16.01 16.22 3.78
C ILE A 261 16.04 14.88 3.02
N ARG A 262 15.92 14.88 1.69
CA ARG A 262 15.95 13.64 0.89
C ARG A 262 17.33 12.97 0.98
N CYS A 263 18.38 13.78 0.87
CA CYS A 263 19.76 13.31 0.82
C CYS A 263 20.25 12.69 2.14
N GLU A 264 19.64 13.04 3.27
CA GLU A 264 19.99 12.49 4.59
C GLU A 264 19.97 10.97 4.61
N LYS A 265 18.85 10.36 4.21
CA LYS A 265 18.71 8.90 4.12
C LYS A 265 19.16 8.34 2.77
N ALA A 266 19.01 9.10 1.68
CA ALA A 266 19.43 8.62 0.37
C ALA A 266 20.94 8.40 0.27
N SER A 267 21.76 9.25 0.89
CA SER A 267 23.22 9.08 0.87
C SER A 267 23.64 7.77 1.52
N ALA A 268 23.03 7.42 2.66
CA ALA A 268 23.25 6.13 3.34
C ALA A 268 22.83 4.94 2.47
N TYR A 269 21.68 5.06 1.81
CA TYR A 269 21.22 4.03 0.89
C TYR A 269 22.19 3.85 -0.30
N VAL A 270 22.62 4.95 -0.93
CA VAL A 270 23.59 4.92 -2.03
C VAL A 270 24.91 4.30 -1.58
N ARG A 271 25.46 4.69 -0.41
CA ARG A 271 26.66 4.05 0.17
C ARG A 271 26.50 2.54 0.30
N SER A 272 25.38 2.09 0.84
CA SER A 272 25.11 0.64 0.99
C SER A 272 25.00 -0.08 -0.36
N ALA A 273 24.54 0.61 -1.42
CA ALA A 273 24.39 0.04 -2.75
C ALA A 273 25.70 -0.02 -3.55
N VAL A 274 26.61 0.94 -3.36
CA VAL A 274 27.89 0.99 -4.09
C VAL A 274 29.02 0.23 -3.39
N GLY A 275 28.94 0.02 -2.08
CA GLY A 275 29.94 -0.68 -1.28
C GLY A 275 31.14 0.21 -0.90
N GLU A 276 32.23 -0.42 -0.46
CA GLU A 276 33.47 0.28 -0.10
C GLU A 276 34.22 0.77 -1.35
N GLY A 277 34.90 1.92 -1.26
CA GLY A 277 35.71 2.49 -2.35
C GLY A 277 35.05 3.59 -3.20
N THR A 278 33.78 3.92 -2.94
CA THR A 278 33.10 5.10 -3.51
C THR A 278 32.74 6.08 -2.40
N GLU A 279 33.21 7.32 -2.52
CA GLU A 279 32.85 8.38 -1.58
C GLU A 279 31.49 8.98 -1.95
N VAL A 280 30.59 9.11 -0.97
CA VAL A 280 29.25 9.66 -1.18
C VAL A 280 29.06 10.89 -0.30
N TYR A 281 28.85 12.03 -0.95
CA TYR A 281 28.64 13.32 -0.30
C TYR A 281 27.31 13.95 -0.69
N HIS A 282 26.82 14.84 0.16
CA HIS A 282 25.61 15.61 -0.14
C HIS A 282 25.63 17.04 0.42
N LEU A 283 24.92 17.92 -0.29
CA LEU A 283 24.86 19.34 0.01
C LEU A 283 24.07 19.65 1.30
N LYS A 284 24.74 20.25 2.28
CA LYS A 284 24.15 20.70 3.55
C LYS A 284 23.09 21.75 3.32
N GLY A 285 21.87 21.44 3.75
CA GLY A 285 20.74 22.35 3.59
C GLY A 285 20.22 22.47 2.14
N GLY A 286 20.76 21.67 1.21
CA GLY A 286 20.29 21.61 -0.18
C GLY A 286 20.53 22.90 -0.98
N VAL A 287 19.90 22.95 -2.15
CA VAL A 287 19.97 24.08 -3.09
C VAL A 287 19.61 25.40 -2.39
N HIS A 288 18.69 25.38 -1.43
CA HIS A 288 18.30 26.56 -0.66
C HIS A 288 19.50 27.26 0.00
N ARG A 289 20.30 26.54 0.81
CA ARG A 289 21.49 27.12 1.45
C ARG A 289 22.59 27.47 0.46
N TYR A 290 22.66 26.75 -0.67
CA TYR A 290 23.61 27.09 -1.74
C TYR A 290 23.28 28.42 -2.41
N LEU A 291 22.01 28.70 -2.70
CA LEU A 291 21.61 29.97 -3.31
C LEU A 291 21.69 31.15 -2.33
N GLU A 292 21.57 30.92 -1.02
CA GLU A 292 21.85 31.95 0.00
C GLU A 292 23.33 32.40 -0.03
N GLU A 293 24.27 31.47 -0.21
CA GLU A 293 25.71 31.76 -0.26
C GLU A 293 26.15 32.25 -1.65
N TYR A 294 25.62 31.64 -2.71
CA TYR A 294 25.91 31.96 -4.12
C TYR A 294 24.71 32.65 -4.75
N GLY A 295 24.42 33.88 -4.33
CA GLY A 295 23.24 34.65 -4.73
C GLY A 295 23.02 34.77 -6.24
N SER A 296 24.07 34.76 -7.06
CA SER A 296 24.00 34.77 -8.54
C SER A 296 23.70 33.39 -9.17
N GLY A 297 23.48 32.36 -8.35
CA GLY A 297 23.18 30.99 -8.77
C GLY A 297 24.39 30.05 -8.82
N GLY A 298 25.62 30.56 -8.92
CA GLY A 298 26.81 29.72 -9.04
C GLY A 298 26.69 28.69 -10.18
N TYR A 299 26.86 27.41 -9.85
CA TYR A 299 26.68 26.29 -10.79
C TYR A 299 25.22 25.83 -10.95
N PHE A 300 24.31 26.32 -10.12
CA PHE A 300 22.87 26.03 -10.22
C PHE A 300 22.22 26.98 -11.21
N LYS A 301 21.46 26.44 -12.17
CA LYS A 301 20.75 27.22 -13.20
C LYS A 301 19.24 27.12 -13.01
N GLY A 302 18.51 28.16 -13.41
CA GLY A 302 17.05 28.23 -13.31
C GLY A 302 16.52 28.50 -11.91
N LYS A 303 15.39 27.85 -11.59
CA LYS A 303 14.63 28.05 -10.36
C LYS A 303 14.75 26.83 -9.44
N ASN A 304 14.97 27.08 -8.15
CA ASN A 304 14.85 26.05 -7.13
C ASN A 304 13.36 25.82 -6.83
N PHE A 305 12.83 24.67 -7.25
CA PHE A 305 11.43 24.31 -7.02
C PHE A 305 11.09 24.29 -5.52
N VAL A 306 10.03 24.98 -5.13
CA VAL A 306 9.50 25.02 -3.75
C VAL A 306 8.07 24.50 -3.67
N PHE A 307 7.74 23.85 -2.56
CA PHE A 307 6.48 23.12 -2.37
C PHE A 307 5.37 24.00 -1.79
N ASP A 308 5.20 25.18 -2.37
CA ASP A 308 4.21 26.19 -1.97
C ASP A 308 3.73 27.00 -3.18
N GLY A 309 2.90 28.01 -2.96
CA GLY A 309 2.31 28.83 -4.03
C GLY A 309 3.32 29.51 -4.96
N ARG A 310 4.59 29.68 -4.54
CA ARG A 310 5.65 30.29 -5.38
C ARG A 310 6.14 29.35 -6.47
N GLN A 311 6.08 28.03 -6.24
CA GLN A 311 6.52 26.94 -7.12
C GLN A 311 8.01 26.92 -7.53
N GLY A 312 8.70 28.05 -7.57
CA GLY A 312 10.13 28.14 -7.82
C GLY A 312 10.70 29.45 -7.30
N VAL A 313 11.89 29.40 -6.73
CA VAL A 313 12.66 30.59 -6.35
C VAL A 313 13.83 30.72 -7.34
N PRO A 314 13.97 31.84 -8.05
CA PRO A 314 15.03 32.02 -9.03
C PRO A 314 16.41 32.00 -8.37
N ALA A 315 17.39 31.47 -9.09
CA ALA A 315 18.79 31.68 -8.80
C ALA A 315 19.19 33.06 -9.34
N GLY A 316 19.51 34.01 -8.47
CA GLY A 316 19.79 35.41 -8.86
C GLY A 316 18.61 36.36 -8.70
N GLU A 317 18.93 37.65 -8.55
CA GLU A 317 17.96 38.75 -8.46
C GLU A 317 17.30 39.07 -9.82
N GLU A 318 17.97 38.76 -10.94
CA GLU A 318 17.46 38.99 -12.32
C GLU A 318 16.56 37.85 -12.85
N GLY A 319 15.84 37.14 -11.98
CA GLY A 319 14.83 36.15 -12.37
C GLY A 319 15.34 34.79 -12.84
N GLY A 320 16.67 34.61 -12.93
CA GLY A 320 17.34 33.35 -13.28
C GLY A 320 17.19 32.94 -14.76
N GLU A 321 18.13 32.15 -15.26
CA GLU A 321 18.06 31.60 -16.62
C GLU A 321 16.87 30.64 -16.79
N VAL A 322 16.01 30.86 -17.77
CA VAL A 322 14.90 29.95 -18.06
C VAL A 322 15.42 28.68 -18.74
N VAL A 323 15.69 27.64 -17.95
CA VAL A 323 16.19 26.34 -18.44
C VAL A 323 15.07 25.39 -18.86
N GLY A 324 13.86 25.59 -18.34
CA GLY A 324 12.70 24.79 -18.69
C GLY A 324 12.19 25.08 -20.10
N LYS A 325 11.41 24.16 -20.66
CA LYS A 325 10.84 24.30 -22.01
C LYS A 325 9.36 24.00 -21.99
N CYS A 326 8.60 24.78 -22.77
CA CYS A 326 7.21 24.49 -23.03
C CYS A 326 7.08 23.12 -23.71
N ARG A 327 6.20 22.28 -23.18
CA ARG A 327 5.96 20.92 -23.68
C ARG A 327 5.43 20.86 -25.11
N VAL A 328 4.85 21.97 -25.60
CA VAL A 328 4.16 22.06 -26.90
C VAL A 328 5.04 22.72 -27.95
N CYS A 329 5.59 23.91 -27.68
CA CYS A 329 6.39 24.68 -28.66
C CYS A 329 7.89 24.72 -28.37
N GLU A 330 8.35 24.07 -27.30
CA GLU A 330 9.76 24.02 -26.85
C GLU A 330 10.41 25.36 -26.49
N LYS A 331 9.70 26.49 -26.62
CA LYS A 331 10.15 27.80 -26.13
C LYS A 331 10.47 27.74 -24.63
N GLY A 332 11.49 28.48 -24.20
CA GLY A 332 11.86 28.61 -22.79
C GLY A 332 10.66 28.93 -21.90
N TRP A 333 10.41 28.09 -20.90
CA TRP A 333 9.33 28.25 -19.93
C TRP A 333 9.62 27.47 -18.64
N ASP A 334 9.43 28.09 -17.49
CA ASP A 334 9.79 27.50 -16.18
C ASP A 334 8.72 27.69 -15.10
N THR A 335 7.53 28.14 -15.50
CA THR A 335 6.41 28.39 -14.58
C THR A 335 5.36 27.31 -14.72
N PHE A 336 5.03 26.65 -13.62
CA PHE A 336 3.91 25.72 -13.58
C PHE A 336 2.60 26.47 -13.27
N THR A 337 1.47 25.87 -13.60
CA THR A 337 0.15 26.37 -13.18
C THR A 337 -0.71 25.20 -12.74
N ALA A 338 -1.76 25.45 -11.94
CA ALA A 338 -2.69 24.38 -11.53
C ALA A 338 -3.58 23.88 -12.69
N LYS A 339 -3.67 24.65 -13.78
CA LYS A 339 -4.44 24.35 -14.99
C LYS A 339 -3.65 23.45 -15.95
N ASN A 340 -2.32 23.61 -15.97
CA ASN A 340 -1.42 22.92 -16.89
C ASN A 340 -0.89 21.63 -16.27
N VAL A 341 -1.68 20.56 -16.43
CA VAL A 341 -1.30 19.21 -16.00
C VAL A 341 -1.57 18.19 -17.10
N CYS A 342 -0.85 17.07 -17.03
CA CYS A 342 -1.03 15.95 -17.93
C CYS A 342 -2.46 15.40 -17.83
N THR A 343 -3.08 15.23 -18.99
CA THR A 343 -4.40 14.65 -19.18
C THR A 343 -4.55 13.26 -18.57
N VAL A 344 -3.48 12.47 -18.55
CA VAL A 344 -3.53 11.07 -18.11
C VAL A 344 -3.24 10.92 -16.61
N CYS A 345 -2.11 11.46 -16.12
CA CYS A 345 -1.68 11.28 -14.72
C CYS A 345 -1.82 12.51 -13.84
N ARG A 346 -2.24 13.64 -14.40
CA ARG A 346 -2.42 14.90 -13.67
C ARG A 346 -1.14 15.51 -13.09
N GLU A 347 0.04 15.05 -13.53
CA GLU A 347 1.32 15.67 -13.17
C GLU A 347 1.45 17.03 -13.86
N GLN A 348 2.07 18.02 -13.21
CA GLN A 348 2.26 19.34 -13.81
C GLN A 348 3.15 19.25 -15.05
N VAL A 349 2.83 20.08 -16.04
CA VAL A 349 3.60 20.23 -17.28
C VAL A 349 3.86 21.70 -17.55
N LEU A 350 5.04 22.01 -18.09
CA LEU A 350 5.42 23.36 -18.48
C LEU A 350 4.72 23.73 -19.77
N ILE A 351 3.82 24.72 -19.72
CA ILE A 351 3.07 25.22 -20.87
C ILE A 351 3.16 26.73 -20.84
N CYS A 352 3.67 27.34 -21.92
CA CYS A 352 3.72 28.79 -22.04
C CYS A 352 2.34 29.37 -22.35
N ASP A 353 2.16 30.66 -22.05
CA ASP A 353 0.89 31.37 -22.25
C ASP A 353 0.32 31.21 -23.67
N ALA A 354 1.20 31.21 -24.69
CA ALA A 354 0.81 31.05 -26.09
C ALA A 354 0.30 29.64 -26.43
N CYS A 355 0.64 28.63 -25.63
CA CYS A 355 0.20 27.24 -25.80
C CYS A 355 -0.89 26.83 -24.81
N GLU A 356 -1.38 27.77 -23.98
CA GLU A 356 -2.46 27.48 -23.04
C GLU A 356 -3.80 27.17 -23.73
N GLY A 357 -4.74 26.57 -23.00
CA GLY A 357 -6.10 26.27 -23.47
C GLY A 357 -6.33 24.85 -24.03
N GLY A 358 -5.28 24.05 -24.25
CA GLY A 358 -5.39 22.68 -24.83
C GLY A 358 -5.09 21.55 -23.83
N GLU A 359 -5.46 20.30 -24.14
CA GLU A 359 -5.03 19.15 -23.34
C GLU A 359 -3.54 18.83 -23.57
N TYR A 360 -2.86 18.30 -22.53
CA TYR A 360 -1.40 18.12 -22.56
C TYR A 360 -0.99 16.75 -22.04
N TRP A 361 0.19 16.29 -22.45
CA TRP A 361 0.77 15.01 -22.04
C TRP A 361 2.18 15.25 -21.52
N CYS A 362 2.54 14.59 -20.41
CA CYS A 362 3.94 14.55 -19.98
C CYS A 362 4.73 13.58 -20.87
N GLU A 363 6.07 13.65 -20.81
CA GLU A 363 6.97 12.81 -21.62
C GLU A 363 6.59 11.31 -21.59
N GLU A 364 6.29 10.77 -20.41
CA GLU A 364 5.88 9.36 -20.27
C GLU A 364 4.54 9.00 -20.93
N HIS A 365 3.74 9.99 -21.33
CA HIS A 365 2.39 9.80 -21.84
C HIS A 365 2.17 10.33 -23.26
N ASP A 366 3.24 10.64 -23.98
CA ASP A 366 3.20 11.08 -25.38
C ASP A 366 2.53 10.09 -26.31
N ASP A 367 2.73 8.81 -26.05
CA ASP A 367 2.12 7.69 -26.76
C ASP A 367 0.58 7.64 -26.64
N LEU A 368 -0.02 8.42 -25.73
CA LEU A 368 -1.47 8.59 -25.61
C LEU A 368 -1.98 9.93 -26.15
N LYS A 369 -1.10 10.76 -26.74
CA LYS A 369 -1.49 11.99 -27.40
C LYS A 369 -2.39 11.67 -28.59
N GLY A 370 -3.51 12.38 -28.72
CA GLY A 370 -4.46 12.17 -29.82
C GLY A 370 -5.49 11.05 -29.59
N ILE A 371 -5.28 10.17 -28.60
CA ILE A 371 -6.19 9.04 -28.33
C ILE A 371 -6.75 9.00 -26.90
N TYR A 372 -6.21 9.77 -25.97
CA TYR A 372 -6.71 9.88 -24.60
C TYR A 372 -7.00 11.33 -24.23
N TYR A 373 -8.25 11.64 -23.86
CA TYR A 373 -8.69 12.99 -23.46
C TYR A 373 -9.48 12.97 -22.17
N THR A 374 -9.34 14.02 -21.36
CA THR A 374 -10.14 14.22 -20.14
C THR A 374 -11.56 14.62 -20.49
N ARG A 375 -11.71 15.53 -21.47
CA ARG A 375 -13.01 16.07 -21.90
C ARG A 375 -13.43 15.40 -23.21
N LEU A 376 -14.56 14.70 -23.14
CA LEU A 376 -15.18 14.04 -24.29
C LEU A 376 -16.35 14.85 -24.86
N GLU A 377 -16.88 15.77 -24.05
CA GLU A 377 -18.02 16.61 -24.37
C GLU A 377 -17.73 17.56 -25.53
N GLY A 378 -18.65 17.61 -26.50
CA GLY A 378 -18.57 18.48 -27.68
C GLY A 378 -17.70 17.95 -28.83
N ARG A 379 -17.19 16.71 -28.73
CA ARG A 379 -16.44 16.05 -29.81
C ARG A 379 -17.38 15.32 -30.76
N GLU A 380 -17.04 15.30 -32.04
CA GLU A 380 -17.80 14.55 -33.04
C GLU A 380 -17.70 13.05 -32.79
N ARG A 381 -18.77 12.31 -33.11
CA ARG A 381 -18.84 10.86 -32.96
C ARG A 381 -17.66 10.14 -33.66
N LYS A 382 -17.29 10.58 -34.85
CA LYS A 382 -16.17 10.01 -35.63
C LYS A 382 -14.83 10.17 -34.91
N GLU A 383 -14.60 11.30 -34.23
CA GLU A 383 -13.39 11.49 -33.41
C GLU A 383 -13.37 10.52 -32.24
N LEU A 384 -14.50 10.37 -31.55
CA LEU A 384 -14.62 9.48 -30.38
C LEU A 384 -14.42 8.01 -30.76
N GLU A 385 -14.95 7.57 -31.91
CA GLU A 385 -14.73 6.23 -32.46
C GLU A 385 -13.25 6.01 -32.82
N GLY A 386 -12.60 7.00 -33.44
CA GLY A 386 -11.16 6.95 -33.71
C GLY A 386 -10.29 6.89 -32.44
N MET A 387 -10.67 7.60 -31.38
CA MET A 387 -10.01 7.51 -30.07
C MET A 387 -10.18 6.11 -29.47
N GLU A 388 -11.39 5.53 -29.56
CA GLU A 388 -11.66 4.19 -29.05
C GLU A 388 -10.81 3.13 -29.77
N GLU A 389 -10.71 3.22 -31.10
CA GLU A 389 -9.88 2.33 -31.91
C GLU A 389 -8.38 2.49 -31.56
N GLY A 390 -7.89 3.72 -31.49
CA GLY A 390 -6.50 4.00 -31.12
C GLY A 390 -6.14 3.48 -29.72
N LEU A 391 -7.03 3.63 -28.74
CA LEU A 391 -6.84 3.09 -27.39
C LEU A 391 -6.89 1.55 -27.37
N LYS A 392 -7.75 0.92 -28.17
CA LYS A 392 -7.79 -0.55 -28.32
C LYS A 392 -6.49 -1.06 -28.93
N GLU A 393 -5.95 -0.40 -29.94
CA GLU A 393 -4.66 -0.77 -30.54
C GLU A 393 -3.51 -0.59 -29.57
N TYR A 394 -3.46 0.57 -28.89
CA TYR A 394 -2.46 0.82 -27.85
C TYR A 394 -2.53 -0.22 -26.73
N LEU A 395 -3.73 -0.65 -26.32
CA LEU A 395 -3.90 -1.67 -25.28
C LEU A 395 -3.25 -3.01 -25.66
N LYS A 396 -3.19 -3.36 -26.95
CA LYS A 396 -2.50 -4.56 -27.45
C LYS A 396 -0.99 -4.45 -27.24
N THR A 397 -0.39 -3.29 -27.50
CA THR A 397 1.06 -3.08 -27.36
C THR A 397 1.53 -3.24 -25.92
N ILE A 398 0.67 -2.90 -24.96
CA ILE A 398 0.95 -2.99 -23.53
C ILE A 398 0.25 -4.18 -22.84
N ALA A 399 -0.19 -5.21 -23.59
CA ALA A 399 -1.00 -6.30 -23.05
C ALA A 399 -0.26 -7.15 -21.99
N VAL A 400 1.04 -7.36 -22.18
CA VAL A 400 1.91 -8.20 -21.34
C VAL A 400 2.77 -7.31 -20.42
N GLY A 401 3.47 -7.88 -19.43
CA GLY A 401 4.34 -7.11 -18.53
C GLY A 401 3.64 -6.59 -17.26
N LYS A 402 4.38 -6.50 -16.16
CA LYS A 402 3.86 -6.08 -14.84
C LYS A 402 3.82 -4.57 -14.70
N GLU A 403 4.82 -3.93 -15.26
CA GLU A 403 5.06 -2.49 -15.35
C GLU A 403 3.89 -1.76 -16.03
N PHE A 404 3.29 -2.37 -17.06
CA PHE A 404 2.14 -1.79 -17.78
C PHE A 404 0.78 -2.01 -17.11
N LYS A 405 0.71 -2.70 -15.98
CA LYS A 405 -0.57 -3.01 -15.31
C LYS A 405 -1.38 -1.76 -14.96
N SER A 406 -0.73 -0.73 -14.43
CA SER A 406 -1.40 0.53 -14.12
C SER A 406 -1.84 1.23 -15.40
N ARG A 407 -0.99 1.20 -16.44
CA ARG A 407 -1.25 1.78 -17.76
C ARG A 407 -2.49 1.18 -18.40
N ARG A 408 -2.59 -0.16 -18.44
CA ARG A 408 -3.75 -0.89 -18.94
C ARG A 408 -5.04 -0.47 -18.23
N ARG A 409 -5.02 -0.38 -16.90
CA ARG A 409 -6.19 0.07 -16.13
C ARG A 409 -6.62 1.49 -16.50
N THR A 410 -5.66 2.41 -16.68
CA THR A 410 -5.97 3.78 -17.09
C THR A 410 -6.61 3.82 -18.49
N VAL A 411 -6.06 3.08 -19.45
CA VAL A 411 -6.60 2.96 -20.81
C VAL A 411 -7.98 2.32 -20.82
N MET A 412 -8.18 1.21 -20.10
CA MET A 412 -9.48 0.53 -19.99
C MET A 412 -10.56 1.44 -19.39
N LYS A 413 -10.24 2.23 -18.37
CA LYS A 413 -11.19 3.21 -17.81
C LYS A 413 -11.60 4.28 -18.81
N GLN A 414 -10.69 4.67 -19.70
CA GLN A 414 -11.01 5.64 -20.75
C GLN A 414 -11.88 5.01 -21.84
N LEU A 415 -11.60 3.76 -22.22
CA LEU A 415 -12.44 2.99 -23.13
C LEU A 415 -13.87 2.85 -22.60
N ASP A 416 -14.03 2.52 -21.31
CA ASP A 416 -15.35 2.41 -20.65
C ASP A 416 -16.12 3.75 -20.66
N LYS A 417 -15.42 4.87 -20.47
CA LYS A 417 -16.00 6.21 -20.60
C LYS A 417 -16.43 6.52 -22.03
N LEU A 418 -15.57 6.22 -23.02
CA LEU A 418 -15.88 6.42 -24.44
C LEU A 418 -17.08 5.58 -24.87
N SER A 419 -17.13 4.30 -24.50
CA SER A 419 -18.26 3.42 -24.82
C SER A 419 -19.55 3.90 -24.17
N THR A 420 -19.49 4.38 -22.93
CA THR A 420 -20.66 4.99 -22.26
C THR A 420 -21.12 6.25 -23.00
N TYR A 421 -20.19 7.11 -23.44
CA TYR A 421 -20.51 8.34 -24.14
C TYR A 421 -21.09 8.09 -25.55
N LEU A 422 -20.54 7.14 -26.29
CA LEU A 422 -21.00 6.74 -27.64
C LEU A 422 -22.37 6.06 -27.63
N THR A 423 -22.73 5.41 -26.52
CA THR A 423 -24.03 4.75 -26.32
C THR A 423 -25.11 5.68 -25.78
N SER A 424 -24.75 6.76 -25.08
CA SER A 424 -25.71 7.72 -24.51
C SER A 424 -26.14 8.84 -25.47
N THR A 425 -25.39 9.11 -26.54
CA THR A 425 -25.67 10.17 -27.54
C THR A 425 -26.53 9.72 -28.73
N SER A 426 -27.45 8.76 -28.52
CA SER A 426 -28.50 8.45 -29.48
C SER A 426 -29.64 9.47 -29.38
N GLY A 427 -29.41 10.68 -29.89
CA GLY A 427 -30.42 11.74 -29.99
C GLY A 427 -29.75 13.01 -30.46
N ASP A 428 -30.24 13.54 -31.58
CA ASP A 428 -29.67 14.63 -32.35
C ASP A 428 -29.15 15.81 -31.52
N ALA A 429 -27.98 16.32 -31.90
CA ALA A 429 -27.54 17.66 -31.55
C ALA A 429 -26.96 18.35 -32.78
N ASP A 430 -27.86 18.88 -33.60
CA ASP A 430 -27.61 20.19 -34.22
C ASP A 430 -27.41 21.20 -33.07
N GLY A 431 -26.27 21.86 -33.00
CA GLY A 431 -26.07 22.89 -31.99
C GLY A 431 -24.64 23.29 -31.71
N ASP A 432 -24.14 24.19 -32.56
CA ASP A 432 -23.08 25.17 -32.34
C ASP A 432 -21.65 24.64 -32.08
N GLY A 433 -20.71 25.13 -32.91
CA GLY A 433 -19.28 24.92 -32.81
C GLY A 433 -18.69 25.62 -31.58
N GLY A 434 -19.05 25.13 -30.39
CA GLY A 434 -18.67 25.69 -29.11
C GLY A 434 -17.21 25.44 -28.80
N GLY A 435 -16.39 26.45 -29.11
CA GLY A 435 -14.95 26.46 -28.88
C GLY A 435 -14.51 26.14 -27.46
N ASN A 436 -13.20 25.86 -27.34
CA ASN A 436 -12.44 25.61 -26.11
C ASN A 436 -12.83 26.57 -24.96
N SER A 437 -13.87 26.26 -24.20
CA SER A 437 -14.10 26.94 -22.92
C SER A 437 -13.01 26.49 -21.95
N SER A 438 -12.18 27.43 -21.49
CA SER A 438 -11.09 27.18 -20.55
C SER A 438 -11.65 26.71 -19.20
N PHE A 439 -11.30 25.51 -18.74
CA PHE A 439 -11.71 24.97 -17.44
C PHE A 439 -10.50 24.48 -16.62
N CYS A 440 -10.53 24.58 -15.27
CA CYS A 440 -9.47 24.02 -14.42
C CYS A 440 -9.53 22.49 -14.55
N ARG A 441 -8.55 21.90 -15.23
CA ARG A 441 -8.52 20.45 -15.40
C ARG A 441 -8.43 19.71 -14.06
N SER A 442 -7.87 20.35 -13.02
CA SER A 442 -7.67 19.74 -11.71
C SER A 442 -8.96 19.61 -10.88
N CYS A 443 -9.87 20.59 -10.92
CA CYS A 443 -11.15 20.57 -10.21
C CYS A 443 -12.38 20.55 -11.14
N ASN A 444 -12.16 20.43 -12.44
CA ASN A 444 -13.13 20.41 -13.54
C ASN A 444 -14.06 21.64 -13.63
N ASP A 445 -13.65 22.76 -13.06
CA ASP A 445 -14.47 23.95 -12.91
C ASP A 445 -14.14 25.00 -13.98
N VAL A 446 -15.16 25.47 -14.70
CA VAL A 446 -15.05 26.50 -15.74
C VAL A 446 -14.79 27.90 -15.18
N LYS A 447 -15.13 28.16 -13.91
CA LYS A 447 -14.91 29.45 -13.23
C LYS A 447 -13.65 29.47 -12.37
N CYS A 448 -12.87 28.40 -12.38
CA CYS A 448 -11.69 28.34 -11.53
C CYS A 448 -10.59 29.30 -11.98
N ASP A 449 -10.21 30.16 -11.05
CA ASP A 449 -9.14 31.16 -11.16
C ASP A 449 -7.72 30.55 -11.20
N GLY A 450 -7.59 29.22 -11.14
CA GLY A 450 -6.29 28.53 -11.09
C GLY A 450 -5.72 28.41 -9.68
N LYS A 451 -6.41 28.94 -8.65
CA LYS A 451 -6.10 28.70 -7.24
C LYS A 451 -6.76 27.41 -6.73
N CYS A 452 -7.32 26.59 -7.63
CA CYS A 452 -7.67 25.20 -7.33
C CYS A 452 -6.39 24.46 -6.87
N TRP A 453 -6.15 24.34 -5.54
CA TRP A 453 -5.03 23.61 -4.93
C TRP A 453 -5.09 22.08 -5.18
N GLY A 454 -5.69 21.65 -6.30
CA GLY A 454 -5.77 20.26 -6.77
C GLY A 454 -4.40 19.58 -6.91
N TYR A 455 -3.31 20.36 -6.88
CA TYR A 455 -1.92 19.89 -6.81
C TYR A 455 -1.53 19.30 -5.44
N PHE A 456 -2.09 19.78 -4.32
CA PHE A 456 -1.78 19.29 -2.96
C PHE A 456 -2.85 18.36 -2.38
N GLY A 457 -3.93 18.09 -3.13
CA GLY A 457 -5.00 17.18 -2.70
C GLY A 457 -5.87 17.67 -1.53
N LEU A 458 -5.71 18.92 -1.09
CA LEU A 458 -6.41 19.48 0.08
C LEU A 458 -7.86 19.88 -0.23
N ASN A 459 -8.14 20.47 -1.41
CA ASN A 459 -9.47 21.03 -1.71
C ASN A 459 -10.46 20.08 -2.40
N ARG A 460 -10.03 18.90 -2.89
CA ARG A 460 -10.97 17.97 -3.54
C ARG A 460 -12.00 17.42 -2.55
N LYS A 461 -11.63 17.24 -1.27
CA LYS A 461 -12.55 16.81 -0.22
C LYS A 461 -13.55 17.90 0.18
N LYS A 462 -13.09 19.14 0.28
CA LYS A 462 -13.92 20.30 0.63
C LYS A 462 -14.92 20.64 -0.49
N LYS A 463 -14.48 20.62 -1.74
CA LYS A 463 -15.37 20.78 -2.89
C LYS A 463 -16.41 19.65 -2.98
N LEU A 464 -16.01 18.41 -2.72
CA LEU A 464 -16.94 17.27 -2.68
C LEU A 464 -17.94 17.32 -1.50
N SER A 465 -17.59 17.98 -0.38
CA SER A 465 -18.53 18.19 0.73
C SER A 465 -19.48 19.36 0.46
N GLU A 466 -18.97 20.48 -0.08
CA GLU A 466 -19.79 21.64 -0.47
C GLU A 466 -20.75 21.31 -1.62
N GLU A 467 -20.32 20.50 -2.60
CA GLU A 467 -21.19 19.98 -3.67
C GLU A 467 -22.23 18.99 -3.16
N ALA A 468 -21.95 18.26 -2.08
CA ALA A 468 -22.92 17.38 -1.44
C ALA A 468 -23.98 18.18 -0.64
N GLU A 469 -23.54 19.22 0.08
CA GLU A 469 -24.43 20.15 0.79
C GLU A 469 -25.34 20.93 -0.18
N GLN A 470 -24.82 21.41 -1.31
CA GLN A 470 -25.65 22.08 -2.35
C GLN A 470 -26.60 21.13 -3.09
N ALA A 471 -26.26 19.84 -3.20
CA ALA A 471 -27.15 18.83 -3.75
C ALA A 471 -28.30 18.50 -2.79
N GLU A 472 -28.07 18.56 -1.48
CA GLU A 472 -29.12 18.38 -0.46
C GLU A 472 -30.09 19.57 -0.41
N GLU A 473 -29.61 20.82 -0.58
CA GLU A 473 -30.48 22.01 -0.62
C GLU A 473 -31.37 22.10 -1.88
N THR A 474 -31.00 21.42 -2.97
CA THR A 474 -31.79 21.42 -4.22
C THR A 474 -32.74 20.22 -4.34
N GLU A 475 -32.65 19.22 -3.44
CA GLU A 475 -33.51 18.02 -3.45
C GLU A 475 -34.84 18.17 -2.70
N GLU A 476 -35.11 19.27 -1.98
CA GLU A 476 -36.43 19.52 -1.38
C GLU A 476 -37.55 19.82 -2.40
N GLY A 477 -37.23 19.99 -3.70
CA GLY A 477 -38.17 20.46 -4.72
C GLY A 477 -38.72 19.44 -5.73
N ASN A 478 -38.24 18.20 -5.81
CA ASN A 478 -38.67 17.30 -6.90
C ASN A 478 -38.72 15.81 -6.52
N SER A 479 -39.63 15.48 -5.61
CA SER A 479 -40.08 14.10 -5.40
C SER A 479 -40.85 13.60 -6.63
N LYS A 480 -40.44 12.44 -7.15
CA LYS A 480 -41.06 11.61 -8.23
C LYS A 480 -40.52 11.79 -9.65
N ARG A 481 -39.29 11.29 -9.89
CA ARG A 481 -38.96 10.32 -10.96
C ARG A 481 -37.43 10.13 -11.04
N ARG A 482 -36.91 9.08 -10.40
CA ARG A 482 -35.70 8.41 -10.90
C ARG A 482 -35.98 6.91 -11.01
N LYS A 483 -36.21 6.50 -12.26
CA LYS A 483 -36.22 5.11 -12.70
C LYS A 483 -34.91 4.46 -12.29
N LYS A 484 -35.00 3.24 -11.73
CA LYS A 484 -33.90 2.27 -11.62
C LYS A 484 -33.23 2.12 -12.99
N VAL A 485 -32.12 2.82 -13.19
CA VAL A 485 -31.15 2.44 -14.23
C VAL A 485 -30.28 1.37 -13.59
N LYS A 486 -30.49 0.11 -14.03
CA LYS A 486 -29.55 -0.98 -13.80
C LYS A 486 -28.22 -0.58 -14.44
N VAL A 487 -27.24 -0.20 -13.63
CA VAL A 487 -25.84 -0.13 -14.07
C VAL A 487 -25.22 -1.49 -13.82
N ASN A 488 -24.73 -2.07 -14.91
CA ASN A 488 -24.12 -3.37 -14.99
C ASN A 488 -22.91 -3.50 -14.07
N ASN A 489 -22.85 -4.63 -13.36
CA ASN A 489 -21.68 -5.11 -12.65
C ASN A 489 -20.56 -5.43 -13.65
N TYR A 490 -19.67 -4.47 -13.91
CA TYR A 490 -18.33 -4.77 -14.38
C TYR A 490 -17.41 -4.98 -13.16
N ASN A 491 -17.23 -6.26 -12.83
CA ASN A 491 -16.29 -6.74 -11.83
C ASN A 491 -14.85 -6.56 -12.34
N ASP A 492 -14.15 -5.55 -11.83
CA ASP A 492 -12.70 -5.37 -12.02
C ASP A 492 -11.94 -6.25 -11.00
N GLU A 493 -11.88 -7.56 -11.26
CA GLU A 493 -10.89 -8.48 -10.69
C GLU A 493 -9.75 -8.72 -11.69
N ASN A 494 -8.62 -8.03 -11.52
CA ASN A 494 -7.38 -8.67 -11.07
C ASN A 494 -6.19 -7.74 -11.22
N SER A 495 -5.93 -7.03 -10.13
CA SER A 495 -4.58 -6.62 -9.80
C SER A 495 -3.72 -7.83 -9.39
N LYS A 496 -3.11 -8.55 -10.35
CA LYS A 496 -1.95 -9.42 -10.08
C LYS A 496 -0.63 -8.75 -10.46
N LYS A 497 0.41 -9.16 -9.72
CA LYS A 497 1.87 -8.94 -9.88
C LYS A 497 2.41 -7.68 -9.15
N LYS A 498 3.12 -7.82 -8.00
CA LYS A 498 4.53 -8.27 -7.72
C LYS A 498 5.55 -7.23 -8.21
N GLY A 499 6.42 -6.57 -7.45
CA GLY A 499 6.91 -6.54 -6.06
C GLY A 499 8.06 -5.49 -6.05
N GLN A 500 8.64 -4.97 -4.96
CA GLN A 500 8.53 -5.21 -3.53
C GLN A 500 8.57 -3.84 -2.80
N LYS A 501 7.41 -3.39 -2.33
CA LYS A 501 7.23 -2.53 -1.15
C LYS A 501 6.15 -3.22 -0.32
N LYS A 502 6.31 -3.27 1.00
CA LYS A 502 5.24 -3.77 1.88
C LYS A 502 4.00 -2.91 1.62
N ASP A 503 2.94 -3.54 1.11
CA ASP A 503 1.63 -2.95 0.82
C ASP A 503 1.15 -2.15 2.05
N PRO A 504 0.43 -1.01 1.94
CA PRO A 504 -0.26 -0.39 3.07
C PRO A 504 -1.18 -1.36 3.81
N LYS A 505 -1.65 -2.43 3.14
CA LYS A 505 -2.31 -3.57 3.78
C LYS A 505 -1.39 -4.39 4.69
N THR A 506 -0.08 -4.42 4.46
CA THR A 506 0.92 -5.14 5.27
C THR A 506 1.34 -4.36 6.50
N VAL A 507 1.41 -3.02 6.45
CA VAL A 507 1.63 -2.20 7.66
C VAL A 507 0.39 -2.22 8.54
N LYS A 508 -0.80 -2.09 7.93
CA LYS A 508 -2.07 -2.29 8.65
C LYS A 508 -2.20 -3.71 9.20
N ARG A 509 -1.65 -4.71 8.50
CA ARG A 509 -1.59 -6.11 8.95
C ARG A 509 -0.48 -6.38 9.95
N GLU A 510 0.63 -5.64 9.97
CA GLU A 510 1.70 -5.75 10.97
C GLU A 510 1.30 -5.02 12.25
N GLU A 511 0.57 -3.91 12.15
CA GLU A 511 -0.12 -3.25 13.27
C GLU A 511 -1.32 -4.06 13.74
N GLU A 512 -2.12 -4.68 12.85
CA GLU A 512 -3.13 -5.68 13.24
C GLU A 512 -2.47 -6.95 13.77
N ILE A 513 -1.30 -7.40 13.29
CA ILE A 513 -0.58 -8.57 13.83
C ILE A 513 0.05 -8.25 15.17
N GLN A 514 0.62 -7.06 15.37
CA GLN A 514 1.18 -6.61 16.63
C GLN A 514 0.05 -6.34 17.62
N PHE A 515 -1.03 -5.68 17.21
CA PHE A 515 -2.27 -5.57 17.99
C PHE A 515 -2.92 -6.94 18.25
N MET A 516 -2.85 -7.90 17.33
CA MET A 516 -3.26 -9.31 17.52
C MET A 516 -2.15 -10.17 18.16
N LYS A 517 -0.99 -9.61 18.52
CA LYS A 517 0.05 -10.24 19.35
C LYS A 517 -0.16 -9.74 20.78
N ASP A 518 -0.36 -8.43 20.92
CA ASP A 518 -0.71 -7.73 22.16
C ASP A 518 -2.12 -8.12 22.67
N ASN A 519 -3.02 -8.58 21.78
CA ASN A 519 -4.32 -9.19 22.12
C ASN A 519 -4.41 -10.69 21.76
N ALA A 520 -3.31 -11.36 21.40
CA ALA A 520 -3.31 -12.83 21.31
C ALA A 520 -3.23 -13.42 22.71
N LEU A 521 -4.38 -13.57 23.35
CA LEU A 521 -4.65 -14.84 23.99
C LEU A 521 -4.64 -15.88 22.88
N VAL A 522 -3.51 -16.55 22.65
CA VAL A 522 -3.46 -18.00 22.85
C VAL A 522 -1.99 -18.41 23.06
N ALA A 523 -1.68 -18.82 24.30
CA ALA A 523 -0.63 -19.80 24.61
C ALA A 523 -0.81 -21.06 23.72
N PRO A 524 0.08 -22.08 23.70
CA PRO A 524 -0.27 -23.35 23.07
C PRO A 524 -1.63 -23.81 23.58
N MET A 525 -2.62 -23.71 22.70
CA MET A 525 -4.00 -23.96 23.05
C MET A 525 -4.12 -25.43 23.41
N GLU A 526 -4.56 -25.76 24.62
CA GLU A 526 -4.74 -27.15 25.02
C GLU A 526 -5.70 -27.83 24.05
N ALA A 527 -5.13 -28.58 23.11
CA ALA A 527 -5.87 -29.36 22.14
C ALA A 527 -5.75 -30.81 22.54
N TYR A 528 -6.87 -31.52 22.48
CA TYR A 528 -6.91 -32.93 22.79
C TYR A 528 -7.42 -33.71 21.59
N SER A 529 -7.11 -35.00 21.61
CA SER A 529 -7.57 -35.93 20.59
C SER A 529 -8.78 -36.71 21.09
N HIS A 530 -9.74 -36.97 20.21
CA HIS A 530 -10.88 -37.82 20.49
C HIS A 530 -11.10 -38.79 19.33
N ASN A 531 -11.64 -39.99 19.60
CA ASN A 531 -11.92 -40.98 18.55
C ASN A 531 -13.39 -40.91 18.13
N VAL A 532 -13.64 -40.62 16.86
CA VAL A 532 -15.00 -40.60 16.27
C VAL A 532 -15.10 -41.74 15.28
N ASN A 533 -15.91 -42.76 15.56
CA ASN A 533 -16.13 -43.90 14.67
C ASN A 533 -14.82 -44.48 14.08
N GLY A 534 -13.80 -44.64 14.93
CA GLY A 534 -12.47 -45.16 14.56
C GLY A 534 -11.49 -44.15 13.94
N THR A 535 -11.89 -42.90 13.69
CA THR A 535 -10.99 -41.82 13.24
C THR A 535 -10.63 -40.90 14.41
N LYS A 536 -9.33 -40.71 14.65
CA LYS A 536 -8.83 -39.77 15.65
C LYS A 536 -8.93 -38.34 15.13
N VAL A 537 -9.59 -37.44 15.87
CA VAL A 537 -9.77 -36.03 15.52
C VAL A 537 -9.14 -35.12 16.56
N ARG A 538 -8.66 -33.96 16.13
CA ARG A 538 -8.10 -32.91 16.99
C ARG A 538 -9.18 -31.89 17.29
N ILE A 539 -9.33 -31.56 18.56
CA ILE A 539 -10.35 -30.66 19.07
C ILE A 539 -9.68 -29.53 19.84
N ILE A 540 -10.14 -28.32 19.58
CA ILE A 540 -9.72 -27.10 20.28
C ILE A 540 -10.92 -26.61 21.08
N PRO A 541 -10.80 -26.43 22.41
CA PRO A 541 -11.84 -25.82 23.22
C PRO A 541 -12.24 -24.44 22.67
N PRO A 542 -13.53 -24.07 22.70
CA PRO A 542 -13.97 -22.72 22.36
C PRO A 542 -13.23 -21.64 23.15
N TYR A 543 -13.00 -20.50 22.52
CA TYR A 543 -12.25 -19.39 23.10
C TYR A 543 -12.70 -18.04 22.57
N LEU A 544 -12.45 -16.99 23.35
CA LEU A 544 -12.75 -15.62 22.95
C LEU A 544 -11.66 -15.09 22.03
N ASN A 545 -12.08 -14.46 20.94
CA ASN A 545 -11.22 -13.75 20.01
C ASN A 545 -11.78 -12.35 19.76
N THR A 546 -10.90 -11.36 19.60
CA THR A 546 -11.30 -9.98 19.31
C THR A 546 -11.10 -9.67 17.84
N VAL A 547 -12.18 -9.39 17.13
CA VAL A 547 -12.15 -8.92 15.74
C VAL A 547 -12.23 -7.40 15.73
N THR A 548 -11.33 -6.76 14.99
CA THR A 548 -11.28 -5.30 14.87
C THR A 548 -11.47 -4.88 13.41
N CYS A 549 -12.23 -3.81 13.18
CA CYS A 549 -12.33 -3.19 11.88
C CYS A 549 -12.28 -1.66 11.97
N VAL A 550 -11.86 -1.03 10.87
CA VAL A 550 -11.84 0.44 10.74
C VAL A 550 -12.88 0.86 9.71
N VAL A 551 -13.79 1.75 10.09
CA VAL A 551 -14.88 2.25 9.25
C VAL A 551 -14.31 3.11 8.11
N LYS A 552 -14.67 2.75 6.88
CA LYS A 552 -14.24 3.45 5.65
C LYS A 552 -15.11 4.69 5.40
N PRO A 553 -14.61 5.71 4.66
CA PRO A 553 -15.37 6.95 4.44
C PRO A 553 -16.76 6.72 3.86
N LYS A 554 -16.86 5.81 2.87
CA LYS A 554 -18.12 5.45 2.20
C LYS A 554 -19.16 4.75 3.07
N ASN A 555 -18.78 4.36 4.29
CA ASN A 555 -19.64 3.63 5.22
C ASN A 555 -19.94 4.48 6.47
N ALA A 556 -19.44 5.72 6.54
CA ALA A 556 -19.74 6.63 7.63
C ALA A 556 -21.18 7.14 7.52
N GLY A 557 -21.84 7.37 8.65
CA GLY A 557 -23.25 7.75 8.74
C GLY A 557 -24.23 6.58 8.71
N LEU A 558 -23.75 5.33 8.60
CA LEU A 558 -24.62 4.17 8.76
C LEU A 558 -24.87 3.88 10.24
N ASN A 559 -26.07 3.40 10.58
CA ASN A 559 -26.32 2.82 11.90
C ASN A 559 -25.38 1.61 12.12
N ILE A 560 -24.89 1.42 13.34
CA ILE A 560 -23.90 0.37 13.67
C ILE A 560 -24.43 -1.05 13.43
N VAL A 561 -25.72 -1.29 13.65
CA VAL A 561 -26.36 -2.59 13.41
C VAL A 561 -26.42 -2.86 11.91
N ASP A 562 -26.87 -1.88 11.13
CA ASP A 562 -26.92 -1.96 9.66
C ASP A 562 -25.53 -2.11 9.05
N TYR A 563 -24.55 -1.37 9.59
CA TYR A 563 -23.16 -1.47 9.19
C TYR A 563 -22.62 -2.88 9.45
N LEU A 564 -22.84 -3.43 10.64
CA LEU A 564 -22.31 -4.74 10.99
C LEU A 564 -23.00 -5.86 10.18
N THR A 565 -24.32 -5.83 10.06
CA THR A 565 -25.10 -6.84 9.32
C THR A 565 -24.82 -6.82 7.82
N SER A 566 -24.59 -5.64 7.23
CA SER A 566 -24.33 -5.49 5.79
C SER A 566 -22.91 -5.92 5.39
N TYR A 567 -21.93 -5.75 6.29
CA TYR A 567 -20.51 -5.92 5.94
C TYR A 567 -19.84 -7.14 6.57
N PHE A 568 -20.43 -7.77 7.60
CA PHE A 568 -19.82 -8.88 8.31
C PHE A 568 -20.72 -10.12 8.31
N ILE A 569 -20.22 -11.21 7.72
CA ILE A 569 -20.94 -12.48 7.58
C ILE A 569 -21.32 -13.08 8.96
N SER A 570 -20.54 -12.81 10.00
CA SER A 570 -20.79 -13.25 11.39
C SER A 570 -21.75 -12.33 12.15
N CYS A 571 -22.36 -11.34 11.49
CA CYS A 571 -23.30 -10.37 12.05
C CYS A 571 -24.64 -10.38 11.29
N LYS A 572 -24.95 -11.44 10.53
CA LYS A 572 -26.13 -11.46 9.65
C LYS A 572 -27.46 -11.30 10.36
N ASP A 573 -27.53 -11.71 11.62
CA ASP A 573 -28.71 -11.55 12.47
C ASP A 573 -28.62 -10.22 13.24
N PRO A 574 -29.50 -9.24 12.94
CA PRO A 574 -29.54 -7.96 13.65
C PRO A 574 -29.83 -8.11 15.15
N GLU A 575 -30.58 -9.13 15.57
CA GLU A 575 -30.96 -9.34 16.97
C GLU A 575 -29.75 -9.78 17.80
N ASP A 576 -28.92 -10.67 17.24
CA ASP A 576 -27.64 -11.06 17.85
C ASP A 576 -26.67 -9.89 17.97
N VAL A 577 -26.62 -9.02 16.95
CA VAL A 577 -25.78 -7.82 16.97
C VAL A 577 -26.26 -6.85 18.05
N ASN A 578 -27.57 -6.61 18.15
CA ASN A 578 -28.17 -5.78 19.20
C ASN A 578 -27.81 -6.30 20.59
N ASN A 579 -28.03 -7.59 20.84
CA ASN A 579 -27.70 -8.22 22.12
C ASN A 579 -26.21 -8.09 22.45
N SER A 580 -25.33 -8.27 21.45
CA SER A 580 -23.89 -8.15 21.63
C SER A 580 -23.45 -6.70 21.92
N ILE A 581 -24.11 -5.70 21.33
CA ILE A 581 -23.92 -4.28 21.66
C ILE A 581 -24.36 -3.98 23.09
N SER A 582 -25.59 -4.36 23.45
CA SER A 582 -26.17 -4.10 24.78
C SER A 582 -25.37 -4.75 25.91
N ASN A 583 -24.77 -5.92 25.66
CA ASN A 583 -23.93 -6.62 26.63
C ASN A 583 -22.46 -6.15 26.61
N GLY A 584 -22.11 -5.12 25.83
CA GLY A 584 -20.76 -4.56 25.78
C GLY A 584 -19.73 -5.39 25.01
N GLY A 585 -20.16 -6.42 24.28
CA GLY A 585 -19.32 -7.26 23.43
C GLY A 585 -18.89 -6.58 22.12
N ILE A 586 -19.49 -5.43 21.79
CA ILE A 586 -19.09 -4.54 20.68
C ILE A 586 -18.77 -3.16 21.24
N LYS A 587 -17.56 -2.67 20.94
CA LYS A 587 -17.06 -1.36 21.36
C LYS A 587 -16.57 -0.55 20.17
N VAL A 588 -16.80 0.75 20.18
CA VAL A 588 -16.30 1.68 19.16
C VAL A 588 -15.30 2.63 19.81
N ASN A 589 -14.10 2.70 19.26
CA ASN A 589 -12.98 3.48 19.81
C ASN A 589 -12.73 3.19 21.31
N GLY A 590 -12.95 1.93 21.72
CA GLY A 590 -12.81 1.47 23.10
C GLY A 590 -13.99 1.77 24.03
N ARG A 591 -15.06 2.42 23.55
CA ARG A 591 -16.25 2.78 24.33
C ARG A 591 -17.43 1.86 24.00
N THR A 592 -18.24 1.53 25.01
CA THR A 592 -19.55 0.91 24.80
C THR A 592 -20.47 1.92 24.12
N ILE A 593 -21.28 1.45 23.18
CA ILE A 593 -22.18 2.27 22.35
C ILE A 593 -23.62 1.77 22.43
N GLY A 594 -24.58 2.60 22.02
CA GLY A 594 -25.98 2.20 21.83
C GLY A 594 -26.22 1.56 20.47
N VAL A 595 -27.32 0.82 20.32
CA VAL A 595 -27.72 0.18 19.06
C VAL A 595 -28.07 1.20 17.96
N ASP A 596 -28.35 2.44 18.35
CA ASP A 596 -28.63 3.60 17.51
C ASP A 596 -27.36 4.33 17.03
N TYR A 597 -26.18 3.90 17.45
CA TYR A 597 -24.92 4.58 17.14
C TYR A 597 -24.65 4.66 15.63
N GLU A 598 -24.42 5.87 15.13
CA GLU A 598 -23.97 6.09 13.76
C GLU A 598 -22.45 5.98 13.65
N VAL A 599 -21.97 5.07 12.80
CA VAL A 599 -20.53 4.85 12.63
C VAL A 599 -19.88 6.01 11.88
N LYS A 600 -18.73 6.46 12.37
CA LYS A 600 -17.97 7.59 11.82
C LYS A 600 -16.76 7.10 11.04
N PHE A 601 -16.29 7.92 10.10
CA PHE A 601 -15.05 7.60 9.39
C PHE A 601 -13.88 7.45 10.37
N ASN A 602 -13.09 6.39 10.20
CA ASN A 602 -11.99 5.97 11.08
C ASN A 602 -12.39 5.42 12.45
N ASP A 603 -13.68 5.22 12.74
CA ASP A 603 -14.07 4.48 13.94
C ASP A 603 -13.45 3.08 13.94
N ILE A 604 -12.87 2.73 15.07
CA ILE A 604 -12.30 1.41 15.35
C ILE A 604 -13.35 0.61 16.10
N ILE A 605 -14.03 -0.30 15.39
CA ILE A 605 -15.00 -1.21 16.00
C ILE A 605 -14.26 -2.47 16.44
N LYS A 606 -14.31 -2.77 17.73
CA LYS A 606 -13.82 -4.02 18.33
C LYS A 606 -15.01 -4.87 18.74
N ARG A 607 -15.00 -6.14 18.34
CA ARG A 607 -16.03 -7.13 18.70
C ARG A 607 -15.36 -8.36 19.30
N GLU A 608 -15.82 -8.76 20.47
CA GLU A 608 -15.47 -10.05 21.07
C GLU A 608 -16.39 -11.14 20.48
N ILE A 609 -15.79 -12.22 19.97
CA ILE A 609 -16.50 -13.37 19.43
C ILE A 609 -16.01 -14.65 20.10
N CYS A 610 -16.93 -15.57 20.37
CA CYS A 610 -16.57 -16.92 20.77
C CYS A 610 -16.28 -17.77 19.51
N VAL A 611 -15.03 -18.20 19.36
CA VAL A 611 -14.56 -18.99 18.23
C VAL A 611 -14.75 -20.47 18.51
N HIS A 612 -15.38 -21.13 17.54
CA HIS A 612 -15.61 -22.57 17.51
C HIS A 612 -14.88 -23.13 16.28
N GLU A 613 -13.72 -23.78 16.48
CA GLU A 613 -12.91 -24.27 15.36
C GLU A 613 -13.41 -25.62 14.85
N PRO A 614 -13.59 -25.79 13.53
CA PRO A 614 -14.02 -27.08 12.99
C PRO A 614 -12.98 -28.17 13.20
N LEU A 615 -13.48 -29.41 13.29
CA LEU A 615 -12.66 -30.59 13.53
C LEU A 615 -11.70 -30.87 12.36
N ILE A 616 -10.48 -31.30 12.69
CA ILE A 616 -9.52 -31.86 11.73
C ILE A 616 -9.09 -33.25 12.17
N LYS A 617 -8.61 -34.08 11.24
CA LYS A 617 -8.00 -35.36 11.60
C LYS A 617 -6.74 -35.11 12.45
N ALA A 618 -6.54 -35.94 13.48
CA ALA A 618 -5.35 -35.93 14.32
C ALA A 618 -4.31 -36.96 13.79
N ASP A 619 -4.11 -36.97 12.48
CA ASP A 619 -3.11 -37.80 11.83
C ASP A 619 -1.70 -37.30 12.22
N PRO A 620 -0.74 -38.20 12.49
CA PRO A 620 0.63 -37.78 12.78
C PRO A 620 1.22 -36.94 11.65
N ILE A 621 1.83 -35.81 12.02
CA ILE A 621 2.49 -34.92 11.05
C ILE A 621 3.99 -35.24 11.08
N SER A 622 4.52 -35.68 9.93
CA SER A 622 5.97 -35.84 9.78
C SER A 622 6.60 -34.48 9.52
N ILE A 623 7.56 -34.09 10.36
CA ILE A 623 8.31 -32.83 10.27
C ILE A 623 9.80 -33.17 10.16
N LEU A 624 10.41 -32.80 9.04
CA LEU A 624 11.85 -32.93 8.84
C LEU A 624 12.50 -31.54 8.78
N ARG A 625 13.35 -31.22 9.75
CA ARG A 625 14.18 -30.02 9.72
C ARG A 625 15.41 -30.26 8.84
N ARG A 626 15.67 -29.37 7.89
CA ARG A 626 16.79 -29.46 6.97
C ARG A 626 17.46 -28.10 6.80
N SER A 627 18.76 -28.04 7.02
CA SER A 627 19.58 -26.91 6.61
C SER A 627 19.94 -27.05 5.14
N VAL A 628 19.67 -26.02 4.35
CA VAL A 628 19.98 -25.98 2.91
C VAL A 628 21.11 -24.99 2.69
N GLU A 629 22.25 -25.49 2.22
CA GLU A 629 23.45 -24.71 1.97
C GLU A 629 23.16 -23.49 1.08
N GLY A 630 23.56 -22.30 1.53
CA GLY A 630 23.33 -21.04 0.81
C GLY A 630 21.86 -20.57 0.77
N VAL A 631 20.98 -21.22 1.54
CA VAL A 631 19.56 -20.83 1.67
C VAL A 631 19.19 -20.53 3.12
N GLY A 632 19.42 -21.47 4.05
CA GLY A 632 18.98 -21.38 5.44
C GLY A 632 18.16 -22.58 5.88
N GLU A 633 17.45 -22.47 7.01
CA GLU A 633 16.71 -23.58 7.59
C GLU A 633 15.29 -23.73 7.02
N VAL A 634 14.91 -24.97 6.70
CA VAL A 634 13.61 -25.33 6.13
C VAL A 634 13.00 -26.50 6.89
N TYR A 635 11.73 -26.39 7.23
CA TYR A 635 10.90 -27.49 7.74
C TYR A 635 10.12 -28.09 6.58
N CYS A 636 10.35 -29.38 6.32
CA CYS A 636 9.65 -30.17 5.32
C CYS A 636 8.55 -30.95 6.04
N VAL A 637 7.30 -30.59 5.78
CA VAL A 637 6.16 -31.10 6.52
C VAL A 637 5.29 -31.96 5.61
N ASN A 638 5.03 -33.20 5.99
CA ASN A 638 4.01 -34.02 5.32
C ASN A 638 2.64 -33.67 5.87
N LYS A 639 1.95 -32.75 5.19
CA LYS A 639 0.66 -32.25 5.60
C LYS A 639 -0.42 -33.33 5.42
N PRO A 640 -1.20 -33.70 6.45
CA PRO A 640 -2.36 -34.58 6.28
C PRO A 640 -3.51 -33.89 5.54
N ALA A 641 -4.43 -34.69 4.99
CA ALA A 641 -5.69 -34.17 4.46
C ALA A 641 -6.54 -33.56 5.58
N SER A 642 -7.61 -32.83 5.25
CA SER A 642 -8.49 -32.08 6.18
C SER A 642 -7.91 -30.83 6.85
N VAL A 643 -6.59 -30.67 6.93
CA VAL A 643 -5.94 -29.54 7.62
C VAL A 643 -5.67 -28.37 6.66
N PRO A 644 -6.02 -27.11 6.96
CA PRO A 644 -5.57 -25.95 6.18
C PRO A 644 -4.10 -25.61 6.44
N THR A 645 -3.36 -25.15 5.42
CA THR A 645 -1.91 -24.87 5.57
C THR A 645 -1.59 -23.75 6.58
N HIS A 646 -2.45 -22.74 6.71
CA HIS A 646 -2.27 -21.61 7.62
C HIS A 646 -3.64 -21.15 8.14
N PRO A 647 -3.71 -20.34 9.21
CA PRO A 647 -4.95 -19.84 9.75
C PRO A 647 -5.84 -19.21 8.67
N ALA A 648 -7.02 -19.78 8.45
CA ALA A 648 -7.93 -19.36 7.39
C ALA A 648 -9.38 -19.74 7.73
N GLY A 649 -10.31 -18.80 7.51
CA GLY A 649 -11.70 -18.99 7.89
C GLY A 649 -11.82 -19.17 9.41
N GLN A 650 -12.45 -20.27 9.82
CA GLN A 650 -12.64 -20.63 11.23
C GLN A 650 -11.50 -21.50 11.82
N TYR A 651 -10.52 -21.90 10.99
CA TYR A 651 -9.38 -22.69 11.45
C TYR A 651 -8.24 -21.76 11.81
N LEU A 652 -8.02 -21.53 13.10
CA LEU A 652 -6.92 -20.71 13.61
C LEU A 652 -5.86 -21.63 14.20
N GLY A 653 -6.14 -22.29 15.33
CA GLY A 653 -5.28 -23.30 15.94
C GLY A 653 -5.31 -24.65 15.22
N ASN A 654 -6.40 -25.00 14.53
CA ASN A 654 -6.50 -26.19 13.67
C ASN A 654 -5.93 -25.93 12.27
N SER A 655 -4.74 -25.36 12.20
CA SER A 655 -3.99 -25.11 10.96
C SER A 655 -2.59 -25.71 11.03
N LEU A 656 -2.02 -26.08 9.87
CA LEU A 656 -0.72 -26.76 9.81
C LEU A 656 0.38 -25.95 10.50
N THR A 657 0.47 -24.64 10.26
CA THR A 657 1.45 -23.79 10.93
C THR A 657 1.29 -23.82 12.45
N SER A 658 0.07 -23.75 12.96
CA SER A 658 -0.18 -23.71 14.41
C SER A 658 0.12 -25.05 15.07
N VAL A 659 -0.20 -26.16 14.40
CA VAL A 659 0.15 -27.49 14.90
C VAL A 659 1.66 -27.68 14.91
N VAL A 660 2.36 -27.31 13.84
CA VAL A 660 3.83 -27.44 13.76
C VAL A 660 4.54 -26.50 14.74
N GLU A 661 4.07 -25.25 14.91
CA GLU A 661 4.59 -24.34 15.94
C GLU A 661 4.47 -24.94 17.34
N GLY A 662 3.31 -25.54 17.66
CA GLY A 662 3.07 -26.22 18.92
C GLY A 662 3.95 -27.47 19.13
N GLU A 663 4.07 -28.33 18.11
CA GLU A 663 4.90 -29.55 18.18
C GLU A 663 6.39 -29.25 18.31
N LEU A 664 6.87 -28.16 17.71
CA LEU A 664 8.27 -27.75 17.75
C LEU A 664 8.60 -26.75 18.87
N GLY A 665 7.61 -26.29 19.63
CA GLY A 665 7.79 -25.26 20.67
C GLY A 665 8.26 -23.90 20.11
N LEU A 666 7.86 -23.55 18.89
CA LEU A 666 8.22 -22.27 18.26
C LEU A 666 7.34 -21.12 18.76
N GLU A 667 7.83 -19.88 18.64
CA GLU A 667 7.01 -18.70 18.93
C GLU A 667 5.78 -18.67 18.02
N VAL A 668 4.62 -18.37 18.59
CA VAL A 668 3.35 -18.29 17.87
C VAL A 668 3.44 -17.31 16.69
N LYS A 669 2.98 -17.73 15.51
CA LYS A 669 3.04 -16.98 14.24
C LYS A 669 4.46 -16.73 13.70
N SER A 670 5.51 -17.35 14.26
CA SER A 670 6.88 -17.24 13.73
C SER A 670 7.07 -18.08 12.46
N LEU A 671 6.39 -19.21 12.33
CA LEU A 671 6.54 -20.13 11.20
C LEU A 671 5.72 -19.65 10.00
N LYS A 672 6.35 -19.61 8.82
CA LYS A 672 5.71 -19.17 7.58
C LYS A 672 5.82 -20.24 6.50
N PRO A 673 4.71 -20.59 5.82
CA PRO A 673 4.76 -21.51 4.68
C PRO A 673 5.40 -20.85 3.45
N CYS A 674 6.27 -21.58 2.77
CA CYS A 674 6.88 -21.21 1.49
C CYS A 674 5.90 -21.35 0.32
N HIS A 675 4.88 -22.19 0.46
CA HIS A 675 3.75 -22.36 -0.46
C HIS A 675 2.58 -23.01 0.28
N ARG A 676 1.42 -23.13 -0.37
CA ARG A 676 0.21 -23.71 0.23
C ARG A 676 -0.31 -24.90 -0.57
N LEU A 677 -0.93 -25.85 0.14
CA LEU A 677 -1.77 -26.89 -0.43
C LEU A 677 -3.23 -26.62 -0.04
N ASP A 678 -4.16 -27.19 -0.78
CA ASP A 678 -5.59 -27.09 -0.43
C ASP A 678 -5.87 -27.91 0.84
N LYS A 679 -6.97 -27.58 1.54
CA LYS A 679 -7.34 -28.24 2.81
C LYS A 679 -7.40 -29.77 2.66
N ALA A 680 -8.05 -30.24 1.60
CA ALA A 680 -8.25 -31.66 1.32
C ALA A 680 -7.03 -32.37 0.71
N THR A 681 -6.02 -31.63 0.22
CA THR A 681 -4.82 -32.19 -0.41
C THR A 681 -3.75 -32.48 0.64
N SER A 682 -3.18 -33.68 0.63
CA SER A 682 -2.07 -34.06 1.51
C SER A 682 -0.71 -33.88 0.85
N GLY A 683 0.37 -34.00 1.63
CA GLY A 683 1.74 -34.06 1.11
C GLY A 683 2.64 -32.89 1.48
N LEU A 684 3.75 -32.77 0.77
CA LEU A 684 4.87 -31.88 1.05
C LEU A 684 4.47 -30.41 1.15
N VAL A 685 4.74 -29.79 2.30
CA VAL A 685 4.72 -28.35 2.55
C VAL A 685 6.04 -27.89 3.14
N LEU A 686 6.70 -26.94 2.48
CA LEU A 686 7.91 -26.31 3.00
C LEU A 686 7.56 -25.07 3.84
N MET A 687 8.19 -24.93 5.01
CA MET A 687 8.01 -23.82 5.94
C MET A 687 9.35 -23.34 6.50
N SER A 688 9.43 -22.08 6.94
CA SER A 688 10.60 -21.56 7.64
C SER A 688 10.20 -20.41 8.58
N THR A 689 10.95 -20.22 9.65
CA THR A 689 10.88 -19.05 10.53
C THR A 689 11.61 -17.85 9.93
N GLU A 690 12.54 -18.09 9.00
CA GLU A 690 13.35 -17.07 8.35
C GLU A 690 12.62 -16.48 7.14
N ARG A 691 12.38 -15.17 7.17
CA ARG A 691 11.68 -14.47 6.09
C ARG A 691 12.45 -14.50 4.76
N SER A 692 13.78 -14.47 4.81
CA SER A 692 14.70 -14.61 3.67
C SER A 692 14.47 -15.94 2.94
N VAL A 693 14.47 -17.06 3.68
CA VAL A 693 14.22 -18.42 3.16
C VAL A 693 12.84 -18.52 2.51
N VAL A 694 11.80 -18.02 3.20
CA VAL A 694 10.43 -18.03 2.67
C VAL A 694 10.31 -17.22 1.39
N ASN A 695 10.94 -16.04 1.31
CA ASN A 695 10.94 -15.23 0.11
C ASN A 695 11.68 -15.92 -1.05
N LYS A 696 12.80 -16.60 -0.75
CA LYS A 696 13.61 -17.34 -1.73
C LYS A 696 12.81 -18.48 -2.36
N PHE A 697 12.23 -19.38 -1.56
CA PHE A 697 11.39 -20.46 -2.08
C PHE A 697 10.11 -19.97 -2.75
N ASN A 698 9.47 -18.90 -2.26
CA ASN A 698 8.34 -18.26 -2.97
C ASN A 698 8.76 -17.73 -4.35
N GLY A 699 9.97 -17.17 -4.46
CA GLY A 699 10.57 -16.75 -5.72
C GLY A 699 10.72 -17.91 -6.69
N LEU A 700 11.34 -19.01 -6.24
CA LEU A 700 11.53 -20.23 -7.04
C LEU A 700 10.20 -20.87 -7.43
N MET A 701 9.24 -20.96 -6.51
CA MET A 701 7.89 -21.49 -6.76
C MET A 701 7.09 -20.75 -7.83
N THR A 702 7.49 -19.51 -8.14
CA THR A 702 6.76 -18.65 -9.06
C THR A 702 7.56 -18.21 -10.27
N GLY A 703 8.82 -18.62 -10.35
CA GLY A 703 9.64 -18.50 -11.56
C GLY A 703 9.31 -19.64 -12.51
N GLU A 704 9.17 -19.32 -13.79
CA GLU A 704 8.90 -20.30 -14.82
C GLU A 704 10.07 -21.29 -14.94
N GLY A 705 9.76 -22.59 -14.97
CA GLY A 705 10.76 -23.67 -15.08
C GLY A 705 11.69 -23.86 -13.88
N LYS A 706 11.51 -23.09 -12.78
CA LYS A 706 12.41 -23.13 -11.60
C LYS A 706 12.06 -24.19 -10.57
N VAL A 707 10.88 -24.79 -10.67
CA VAL A 707 10.45 -25.89 -9.81
C VAL A 707 9.74 -26.95 -10.65
N GLN A 708 10.08 -28.21 -10.43
CA GLN A 708 9.31 -29.35 -10.90
C GLN A 708 8.53 -29.91 -9.72
N LYS A 709 7.21 -30.05 -9.90
CA LYS A 709 6.32 -30.56 -8.87
C LYS A 709 5.72 -31.88 -9.31
N THR A 710 5.73 -32.85 -8.41
CA THR A 710 5.21 -34.19 -8.68
C THR A 710 4.17 -34.54 -7.64
N TYR A 711 2.99 -34.94 -8.11
CA TYR A 711 1.87 -35.35 -7.27
C TYR A 711 1.45 -36.78 -7.63
N TYR A 712 0.98 -37.52 -6.64
CA TYR A 712 0.19 -38.74 -6.86
C TYR A 712 -1.29 -38.39 -6.84
N ALA A 713 -2.07 -39.03 -7.72
CA ALA A 713 -3.52 -38.97 -7.68
C ALA A 713 -4.17 -40.31 -8.05
N LEU A 714 -5.36 -40.56 -7.50
CA LEU A 714 -6.28 -41.57 -8.05
C LEU A 714 -7.34 -40.86 -8.88
N LEU A 715 -7.44 -41.20 -10.16
CA LEU A 715 -8.43 -40.64 -11.08
C LEU A 715 -9.46 -41.72 -11.44
N LYS A 716 -10.74 -41.36 -11.45
CA LYS A 716 -11.83 -42.27 -11.84
C LYS A 716 -12.52 -41.71 -13.08
N GLY A 717 -12.63 -42.53 -14.13
CA GLY A 717 -13.15 -42.11 -15.44
C GLY A 717 -12.14 -42.36 -16.55
N ALA A 718 -12.50 -41.99 -17.78
CA ALA A 718 -11.69 -42.22 -18.96
C ALA A 718 -11.18 -40.88 -19.54
N PRO A 719 -9.87 -40.74 -19.81
CA PRO A 719 -9.34 -39.56 -20.49
C PRO A 719 -9.93 -39.37 -21.89
N GLU A 720 -10.44 -38.18 -22.17
CA GLU A 720 -11.05 -37.82 -23.45
C GLU A 720 -10.18 -36.82 -24.23
N ILE A 721 -9.92 -37.10 -25.50
CA ILE A 721 -9.24 -36.14 -26.40
C ILE A 721 -10.24 -35.07 -26.82
N LYS A 722 -9.95 -33.84 -26.42
CA LYS A 722 -10.74 -32.64 -26.75
C LYS A 722 -9.85 -31.41 -26.76
N LYS A 723 -10.44 -30.24 -27.04
CA LYS A 723 -9.70 -28.99 -27.18
C LYS A 723 -8.79 -28.77 -25.96
N GLY A 724 -7.48 -28.56 -26.20
CA GLY A 724 -6.50 -28.37 -25.13
C GLY A 724 -6.08 -29.63 -24.38
N VAL A 725 -6.54 -30.83 -24.77
CA VAL A 725 -6.05 -32.13 -24.26
C VAL A 725 -5.31 -32.86 -25.38
N GLN A 726 -4.07 -33.25 -25.14
CA GLN A 726 -3.23 -33.95 -26.10
C GLN A 726 -2.72 -35.26 -25.51
N ALA A 727 -2.82 -36.36 -26.25
CA ALA A 727 -2.08 -37.57 -25.93
C ALA A 727 -0.61 -37.38 -26.34
N VAL A 728 0.30 -37.43 -25.36
CA VAL A 728 1.75 -37.23 -25.59
C VAL A 728 2.54 -38.54 -25.50
N GLY A 729 1.84 -39.66 -25.27
CA GLY A 729 2.38 -41.01 -25.24
C GLY A 729 1.28 -42.02 -24.91
N LYS A 730 1.65 -43.31 -24.86
CA LYS A 730 0.77 -44.33 -24.29
C LYS A 730 0.53 -44.01 -22.82
N ASP A 731 -0.73 -43.95 -22.39
CA ASP A 731 -1.09 -43.72 -21.00
C ASP A 731 -0.57 -42.38 -20.43
N CYS A 732 -0.38 -41.38 -21.29
CA CYS A 732 0.09 -40.04 -20.92
C CYS A 732 -0.64 -38.92 -21.67
N TRP A 733 -1.18 -37.97 -20.91
CA TRP A 733 -1.95 -36.84 -21.42
C TRP A 733 -1.39 -35.51 -20.92
N GLU A 734 -1.37 -34.52 -21.80
CA GLU A 734 -1.09 -33.13 -21.45
C GLU A 734 -2.36 -32.29 -21.61
N VAL A 735 -2.73 -31.57 -20.56
CA VAL A 735 -3.89 -30.67 -20.53
C VAL A 735 -3.39 -29.24 -20.46
N ASP A 736 -3.49 -28.51 -21.57
CA ASP A 736 -3.16 -27.09 -21.75
C ASP A 736 -4.45 -26.27 -21.95
N VAL A 737 -5.09 -25.95 -20.83
CA VAL A 737 -6.29 -25.11 -20.80
C VAL A 737 -6.19 -24.09 -19.68
N ASN A 738 -6.61 -22.86 -19.95
CA ASN A 738 -6.59 -21.81 -18.95
C ASN A 738 -7.69 -22.06 -17.90
N ILE A 739 -7.45 -21.62 -16.67
CA ILE A 739 -8.46 -21.69 -15.61
C ILE A 739 -8.79 -20.31 -15.04
N GLU A 740 -10.03 -20.13 -14.62
CA GLU A 740 -10.50 -18.91 -13.95
C GLU A 740 -11.27 -19.21 -12.66
N LEU A 741 -11.52 -18.18 -11.87
CA LEU A 741 -12.39 -18.29 -10.70
C LEU A 741 -13.84 -18.13 -11.18
N LYS A 742 -14.69 -19.13 -10.93
CA LYS A 742 -16.10 -19.11 -11.31
C LYS A 742 -16.97 -18.61 -10.16
N ASP A 743 -16.62 -18.97 -8.93
CA ASP A 743 -17.27 -18.48 -7.72
C ASP A 743 -16.23 -18.17 -6.64
N ALA A 744 -16.24 -16.93 -6.17
CA ALA A 744 -15.33 -16.46 -5.13
C ALA A 744 -15.69 -17.01 -3.75
N GLN A 745 -16.95 -17.38 -3.50
CA GLN A 745 -17.42 -17.85 -2.20
C GLN A 745 -17.03 -19.30 -1.93
N SER A 746 -17.27 -20.21 -2.88
CA SER A 746 -16.83 -21.61 -2.80
C SER A 746 -15.36 -21.81 -3.19
N GLY A 747 -14.76 -20.83 -3.88
CA GLY A 747 -13.44 -20.96 -4.49
C GLY A 747 -13.43 -21.84 -5.74
N LEU A 748 -14.61 -22.15 -6.31
CA LEU A 748 -14.79 -22.95 -7.51
C LEU A 748 -14.07 -22.32 -8.69
N ARG A 749 -13.40 -23.18 -9.46
CA ARG A 749 -12.68 -22.81 -10.68
C ARG A 749 -13.15 -23.65 -11.84
N GLY A 750 -13.06 -23.10 -13.04
CA GLY A 750 -13.40 -23.80 -14.26
C GLY A 750 -12.46 -23.45 -15.40
N VAL A 751 -12.56 -24.22 -16.47
CA VAL A 751 -11.86 -23.94 -17.73
C VAL A 751 -12.38 -22.62 -18.32
N ALA A 752 -11.45 -21.84 -18.87
CA ALA A 752 -11.71 -20.55 -19.50
C ALA A 752 -11.02 -20.49 -20.85
N TRP A 753 -11.74 -20.08 -21.89
CA TRP A 753 -11.18 -19.93 -23.24
C TRP A 753 -10.69 -18.51 -23.52
N GLU A 754 -11.24 -17.52 -22.81
CA GLU A 754 -10.87 -16.11 -22.91
C GLU A 754 -10.57 -15.55 -21.51
N GLY A 755 -9.53 -14.72 -21.37
CA GLY A 755 -9.22 -14.02 -20.10
C GLY A 755 -8.72 -14.89 -18.92
N GLY A 756 -8.67 -16.22 -19.07
CA GLY A 756 -8.22 -17.17 -18.05
C GLY A 756 -6.71 -17.15 -17.76
N LYS A 757 -6.30 -17.80 -16.67
CA LYS A 757 -4.87 -17.94 -16.31
C LYS A 757 -4.29 -19.17 -16.98
N GLU A 758 -3.24 -18.95 -17.78
CA GLU A 758 -2.45 -20.02 -18.39
C GLU A 758 -1.90 -21.00 -17.36
N CYS A 759 -2.12 -22.28 -17.65
CA CYS A 759 -1.58 -23.41 -16.93
C CYS A 759 -1.66 -24.72 -17.72
N ARG A 760 -0.68 -25.59 -17.48
CA ARG A 760 -0.55 -26.93 -18.05
C ARG A 760 -0.34 -27.98 -16.97
N THR A 761 -0.93 -29.15 -17.19
CA THR A 761 -0.71 -30.31 -16.33
C THR A 761 -0.53 -31.55 -17.19
N ARG A 762 0.56 -32.28 -16.97
CA ARG A 762 0.75 -33.61 -17.56
C ARG A 762 0.33 -34.68 -16.57
N PHE A 763 -0.38 -35.70 -17.06
CA PHE A 763 -0.86 -36.86 -16.33
C PHE A 763 -0.24 -38.12 -16.93
N GLU A 764 0.55 -38.84 -16.13
CA GLU A 764 1.20 -40.09 -16.50
C GLU A 764 0.59 -41.23 -15.67
N VAL A 765 -0.11 -42.16 -16.30
CA VAL A 765 -0.72 -43.30 -15.60
C VAL A 765 0.36 -44.31 -15.24
N LEU A 766 0.42 -44.65 -13.96
CA LEU A 766 1.32 -45.65 -13.39
C LEU A 766 0.70 -47.05 -13.45
N GLU A 767 -0.58 -47.14 -13.10
CA GLU A 767 -1.31 -48.39 -12.95
C GLU A 767 -2.79 -48.16 -13.18
N ARG A 768 -3.49 -49.14 -13.75
CA ARG A 768 -4.95 -49.18 -13.89
C ARG A 768 -5.48 -50.30 -13.00
N LEU A 769 -6.37 -49.97 -12.08
CA LEU A 769 -7.03 -50.91 -11.20
C LEU A 769 -8.20 -51.59 -11.92
N GLU A 770 -8.64 -52.74 -11.39
CA GLU A 770 -9.72 -53.55 -11.96
C GLU A 770 -11.06 -52.78 -12.06
N ASP A 771 -11.30 -51.84 -11.13
CA ASP A 771 -12.51 -51.03 -11.09
C ASP A 771 -12.49 -49.82 -12.06
N GLY A 772 -11.45 -49.69 -12.88
CA GLY A 772 -11.25 -48.60 -13.83
C GLY A 772 -10.61 -47.34 -13.23
N THR A 773 -10.25 -47.35 -11.94
CA THR A 773 -9.48 -46.26 -11.32
C THR A 773 -8.03 -46.29 -11.80
N MET A 774 -7.44 -45.12 -12.04
CA MET A 774 -6.06 -44.97 -12.48
C MET A 774 -5.20 -44.38 -11.35
N LYS A 775 -4.06 -45.01 -11.05
CA LYS A 775 -2.98 -44.39 -10.27
C LYS A 775 -2.15 -43.52 -11.21
N VAL A 776 -1.99 -42.24 -10.90
CA VAL A 776 -1.45 -41.27 -11.86
C VAL A 776 -0.43 -40.36 -11.20
N LEU A 777 0.68 -40.08 -11.90
CA LEU A 777 1.54 -38.95 -11.62
C LEU A 777 0.98 -37.69 -12.27
N CYS A 778 0.80 -36.64 -11.49
CA CYS A 778 0.46 -35.32 -12.01
C CYS A 778 1.67 -34.40 -11.93
N LEU A 779 2.04 -33.84 -13.08
CA LEU A 779 3.19 -32.95 -13.28
C LEU A 779 2.68 -31.58 -13.75
N PRO A 780 2.18 -30.74 -12.83
CA PRO A 780 1.77 -29.39 -13.18
C PRO A 780 3.00 -28.52 -13.49
N ARG A 781 2.96 -27.79 -14.60
CA ARG A 781 4.03 -26.85 -14.99
C ARG A 781 3.94 -25.57 -14.17
N GLU A 782 2.74 -25.02 -14.04
CA GLU A 782 2.41 -23.87 -13.19
C GLU A 782 1.80 -24.35 -11.86
N GLY A 783 1.64 -23.43 -10.90
CA GLY A 783 0.98 -23.72 -9.62
C GLY A 783 -0.25 -22.85 -9.40
N ARG A 784 -1.35 -23.08 -10.12
CA ARG A 784 -2.62 -22.41 -9.87
C ARG A 784 -3.45 -23.18 -8.83
N GLY A 785 -4.28 -22.48 -8.07
CA GLY A 785 -5.18 -23.15 -7.11
C GLY A 785 -6.14 -24.08 -7.85
N HIS A 786 -6.39 -25.27 -7.29
CA HIS A 786 -7.21 -26.33 -7.89
C HIS A 786 -6.82 -26.78 -9.30
N GLN A 787 -5.64 -26.42 -9.83
CA GLN A 787 -5.25 -26.70 -11.21
C GLN A 787 -5.37 -28.18 -11.59
N ILE A 788 -4.75 -29.06 -10.80
CA ILE A 788 -4.77 -30.51 -11.05
C ILE A 788 -6.21 -31.04 -10.98
N ARG A 789 -7.00 -30.57 -10.02
CA ARG A 789 -8.40 -30.98 -9.81
C ARG A 789 -9.28 -30.62 -11.01
N VAL A 790 -9.18 -29.37 -11.48
CA VAL A 790 -9.90 -28.87 -12.66
C VAL A 790 -9.43 -29.58 -13.92
N HIS A 791 -8.11 -29.77 -14.12
CA HIS A 791 -7.58 -30.43 -15.30
C HIS A 791 -7.93 -31.93 -15.33
N ALA A 792 -7.94 -32.62 -14.19
CA ALA A 792 -8.35 -34.03 -14.11
C ALA A 792 -9.84 -34.19 -14.42
N SER A 793 -10.70 -33.33 -13.86
CA SER A 793 -12.12 -33.30 -14.19
C SER A 793 -12.34 -32.95 -15.67
N TYR A 794 -11.64 -31.93 -16.18
CA TYR A 794 -11.70 -31.58 -17.59
C TYR A 794 -11.21 -32.72 -18.47
N LEU A 795 -10.18 -33.48 -18.07
CA LEU A 795 -9.71 -34.66 -18.80
C LEU A 795 -10.78 -35.75 -18.95
N GLY A 796 -11.87 -35.72 -18.16
CA GLY A 796 -12.88 -36.78 -18.09
C GLY A 796 -12.60 -37.82 -17.00
N ALA A 797 -11.59 -37.58 -16.17
CA ALA A 797 -11.16 -38.49 -15.11
C ALA A 797 -10.93 -37.71 -13.79
N PRO A 798 -12.00 -37.27 -13.09
CA PRO A 798 -11.88 -36.54 -11.82
C PRO A 798 -11.15 -37.33 -10.74
N ILE A 799 -10.58 -36.59 -9.78
CA ILE A 799 -9.88 -37.16 -8.62
C ILE A 799 -10.88 -37.86 -7.69
N VAL A 800 -10.54 -39.07 -7.24
CA VAL A 800 -11.35 -39.83 -6.29
C VAL A 800 -11.52 -39.06 -4.97
N GLY A 801 -12.77 -38.95 -4.52
CA GLY A 801 -13.16 -38.19 -3.33
C GLY A 801 -13.38 -36.69 -3.57
N ASP A 802 -13.12 -36.18 -4.78
CA ASP A 802 -13.29 -34.76 -5.10
C ASP A 802 -14.76 -34.41 -5.36
N VAL A 803 -15.48 -34.05 -4.29
CA VAL A 803 -16.89 -33.66 -4.37
C VAL A 803 -17.14 -32.36 -5.14
N LEU A 804 -16.12 -31.52 -5.33
CA LEU A 804 -16.27 -30.24 -6.01
C LEU A 804 -16.22 -30.41 -7.54
N TYR A 805 -15.49 -31.42 -8.02
CA TYR A 805 -15.19 -31.61 -9.43
C TYR A 805 -15.54 -33.00 -9.99
N GLY A 806 -15.99 -33.94 -9.14
CA GLY A 806 -16.14 -35.36 -9.46
C GLY A 806 -17.56 -35.94 -9.38
N GLY A 807 -18.61 -35.13 -9.56
CA GLY A 807 -20.00 -35.64 -9.67
C GLY A 807 -20.61 -35.47 -11.06
N ASP A 808 -21.74 -36.13 -11.33
CA ASP A 808 -22.56 -36.06 -12.58
C ASP A 808 -23.08 -34.65 -12.94
N MET A 809 -22.68 -33.60 -12.21
CA MET A 809 -23.16 -32.22 -12.33
C MET A 809 -22.10 -31.26 -12.87
N CYS A 810 -21.34 -31.63 -13.90
CA CYS A 810 -20.52 -30.67 -14.63
C CYS A 810 -21.30 -30.05 -15.80
N GLY A 811 -22.31 -29.24 -15.46
CA GLY A 811 -23.10 -28.47 -16.41
C GLY A 811 -24.38 -27.94 -15.78
N VAL A 812 -24.40 -26.67 -15.37
CA VAL A 812 -25.54 -25.93 -14.78
C VAL A 812 -25.85 -26.27 -13.31
N PHE A 813 -26.13 -25.22 -12.53
CA PHE A 813 -26.39 -25.14 -11.09
C PHE A 813 -27.06 -26.36 -10.43
N GLY A 814 -26.54 -26.80 -9.28
CA GLY A 814 -27.26 -27.71 -8.37
C GLY A 814 -26.44 -28.11 -7.14
N VAL A 815 -26.94 -27.77 -5.95
CA VAL A 815 -26.47 -28.30 -4.66
C VAL A 815 -27.01 -29.73 -4.52
N GLY A 816 -26.15 -30.74 -4.60
CA GLY A 816 -26.53 -32.15 -4.50
C GLY A 816 -25.74 -32.86 -3.41
N VAL A 817 -26.46 -33.32 -2.40
CA VAL A 817 -25.97 -33.98 -1.17
C VAL A 817 -25.58 -35.43 -1.50
N ALA A 818 -24.34 -35.82 -1.21
CA ALA A 818 -23.92 -37.23 -1.22
C ALA A 818 -23.80 -37.78 0.22
N LYS A 819 -24.43 -38.94 0.40
CA LYS A 819 -24.73 -39.65 1.65
C LYS A 819 -23.50 -40.29 2.29
N GLU A 820 -23.10 -39.81 3.48
CA GLU A 820 -22.48 -40.63 4.53
C GLU A 820 -22.94 -40.10 5.90
N GLY A 821 -24.12 -40.56 6.34
CA GLY A 821 -24.79 -40.06 7.56
C GLY A 821 -24.11 -40.45 8.88
N ASN A 822 -23.35 -41.56 8.91
CA ASN A 822 -22.89 -42.15 10.18
C ASN A 822 -21.68 -41.43 10.80
N PHE A 823 -20.70 -40.97 10.00
CA PHE A 823 -19.53 -40.26 10.53
C PHE A 823 -19.89 -38.86 11.05
N ARG A 824 -20.75 -38.16 10.30
CA ARG A 824 -21.29 -36.85 10.68
C ARG A 824 -22.12 -36.91 11.95
N GLN A 825 -22.97 -37.93 12.13
CA GLN A 825 -23.72 -38.16 13.36
C GLN A 825 -22.81 -38.44 14.56
N GLY A 826 -21.69 -39.16 14.38
CA GLY A 826 -20.68 -39.37 15.42
C GLY A 826 -20.00 -38.06 15.86
N CYS A 827 -19.65 -37.17 14.93
CA CYS A 827 -19.12 -35.84 15.27
C CYS A 827 -20.13 -34.99 16.04
N LEU A 828 -21.42 -35.06 15.68
CA LEU A 828 -22.51 -34.36 16.39
C LEU A 828 -22.72 -34.92 17.81
N GLY A 829 -22.47 -36.21 18.05
CA GLY A 829 -22.56 -36.85 19.37
C GLY A 829 -21.47 -36.36 20.34
N ILE A 830 -20.23 -36.22 19.87
CA ILE A 830 -19.09 -35.71 20.67
C ILE A 830 -19.32 -34.25 21.09
N MET A 831 -19.92 -33.45 20.21
CA MET A 831 -20.31 -32.08 20.53
C MET A 831 -21.36 -32.02 21.66
N ARG A 832 -22.24 -33.03 21.76
CA ARG A 832 -23.21 -33.15 22.86
C ARG A 832 -22.58 -33.69 24.16
N GLU A 833 -21.57 -34.56 24.09
CA GLU A 833 -20.80 -35.00 25.27
C GLU A 833 -19.88 -33.88 25.80
N MET A 834 -19.31 -33.06 24.92
CA MET A 834 -18.53 -31.87 25.30
C MET A 834 -19.37 -30.83 26.03
N LYS A 835 -20.70 -30.83 25.84
CA LYS A 835 -21.67 -29.97 26.52
C LYS A 835 -21.55 -30.06 28.06
N GLY A 836 -21.14 -31.22 28.60
CA GLY A 836 -20.90 -31.42 30.04
C GLY A 836 -19.55 -30.88 30.57
N LYS A 837 -18.63 -30.46 29.70
CA LYS A 837 -17.36 -29.76 30.06
C LYS A 837 -17.35 -28.29 29.63
N LEU A 838 -18.42 -27.83 28.98
CA LEU A 838 -18.57 -26.53 28.33
C LEU A 838 -19.85 -25.81 28.80
N GLU A 839 -20.31 -26.08 30.02
CA GLU A 839 -21.44 -25.37 30.65
C GLU A 839 -21.18 -23.86 30.82
N ASP A 840 -19.92 -23.41 30.68
CA ASP A 840 -19.52 -22.01 30.85
C ASP A 840 -19.23 -21.24 29.54
N CYS A 841 -19.81 -21.62 28.39
CA CYS A 841 -19.77 -20.73 27.23
C CYS A 841 -20.69 -19.51 27.47
N LEU A 842 -20.18 -18.48 28.16
CA LEU A 842 -20.88 -17.25 28.53
C LEU A 842 -21.53 -16.48 27.37
N VAL A 843 -21.23 -16.86 26.10
CA VAL A 843 -21.62 -16.14 24.89
C VAL A 843 -22.56 -16.93 23.98
N CYS A 844 -22.46 -18.26 23.90
CA CYS A 844 -23.25 -19.06 22.96
C CYS A 844 -24.31 -19.88 23.69
N LYS A 845 -25.58 -19.45 23.61
CA LYS A 845 -26.71 -20.18 24.22
C LYS A 845 -26.98 -21.57 23.58
N ASN A 846 -26.39 -21.86 22.42
CA ASN A 846 -26.56 -23.16 21.74
C ASN A 846 -25.33 -23.54 20.88
N ILE A 847 -24.40 -24.31 21.44
CA ILE A 847 -23.17 -24.79 20.76
C ILE A 847 -23.47 -25.59 19.47
N GLU A 848 -24.63 -26.25 19.39
CA GLU A 848 -25.04 -27.03 18.20
C GLU A 848 -25.28 -26.15 16.97
N GLN A 849 -25.52 -24.84 17.15
CA GLN A 849 -25.66 -23.86 16.06
C GLN A 849 -24.32 -23.24 15.63
N SER A 850 -23.25 -23.39 16.42
CA SER A 850 -21.93 -22.80 16.14
C SER A 850 -21.20 -23.49 14.98
N PHE A 851 -21.62 -24.70 14.60
CA PHE A 851 -21.08 -25.46 13.48
C PHE A 851 -22.17 -25.79 12.48
N LYS A 852 -21.96 -25.46 11.22
CA LYS A 852 -22.81 -25.95 10.13
C LYS A 852 -22.43 -27.40 9.80
N GLU A 853 -23.40 -28.21 9.39
CA GLU A 853 -23.18 -29.65 9.10
C GLU A 853 -22.10 -29.92 8.03
N ASP A 854 -21.85 -28.95 7.13
CA ASP A 854 -20.81 -29.00 6.10
C ASP A 854 -19.38 -28.74 6.64
N GLN A 855 -19.26 -28.29 7.89
CA GLN A 855 -18.00 -27.99 8.57
C GLN A 855 -17.44 -29.19 9.34
N LEU A 856 -18.26 -30.22 9.54
CA LEU A 856 -17.83 -31.50 10.10
C LEU A 856 -17.08 -32.31 9.04
N LEU A 857 -16.15 -33.14 9.50
CA LEU A 857 -15.46 -34.09 8.64
C LEU A 857 -16.50 -34.98 7.93
N GLY A 858 -16.41 -35.06 6.60
CA GLY A 858 -17.36 -35.75 5.72
C GLY A 858 -16.88 -35.79 4.27
N PRO A 859 -17.75 -36.13 3.30
CA PRO A 859 -17.38 -36.19 1.87
C PRO A 859 -16.66 -34.92 1.40
N GLY A 860 -15.51 -35.07 0.75
CA GLY A 860 -14.67 -33.96 0.27
C GLY A 860 -13.70 -33.35 1.30
N SER A 861 -13.71 -33.84 2.55
CA SER A 861 -12.68 -33.47 3.55
C SER A 861 -11.28 -34.01 3.19
N GLU A 862 -11.24 -35.06 2.40
CA GLU A 862 -10.05 -35.69 1.86
C GLU A 862 -10.27 -36.02 0.38
N ILE A 863 -9.25 -35.79 -0.43
CA ILE A 863 -9.20 -36.20 -1.83
C ILE A 863 -7.96 -37.05 -2.06
N ARG A 864 -8.01 -37.98 -3.02
CA ARG A 864 -6.86 -38.82 -3.41
C ARG A 864 -5.90 -38.04 -4.29
N LEU A 865 -5.31 -36.98 -3.73
CA LEU A 865 -4.28 -36.14 -4.32
C LEU A 865 -3.23 -35.83 -3.27
N HIS A 866 -1.97 -36.14 -3.58
CA HIS A 866 -0.85 -36.04 -2.64
C HIS A 866 0.36 -35.36 -3.30
N ALA A 867 0.86 -34.29 -2.69
CA ALA A 867 2.09 -33.61 -3.12
C ALA A 867 3.31 -34.43 -2.67
N TRP A 868 3.96 -35.12 -3.60
CA TRP A 868 5.01 -36.08 -3.25
C TRP A 868 6.40 -35.43 -3.19
N ARG A 869 6.83 -34.77 -4.27
CA ARG A 869 8.22 -34.34 -4.45
C ARG A 869 8.34 -33.04 -5.20
N TYR A 870 9.16 -32.11 -4.71
CA TYR A 870 9.49 -30.85 -5.35
C TYR A 870 11.00 -30.70 -5.58
N GLN A 871 11.37 -30.45 -6.83
CA GLN A 871 12.76 -30.22 -7.25
C GLN A 871 12.94 -28.78 -7.71
N PHE A 872 13.74 -28.02 -6.98
CA PHE A 872 14.05 -26.62 -7.28
C PHE A 872 15.39 -26.51 -8.00
N LYS A 873 15.44 -25.67 -9.03
CA LYS A 873 16.67 -25.34 -9.78
C LYS A 873 17.19 -23.98 -9.35
N GLU A 874 18.41 -23.93 -8.83
CA GLU A 874 19.12 -22.70 -8.48
C GLU A 874 20.52 -22.71 -9.11
N GLY A 875 20.67 -22.00 -10.24
CA GLY A 875 21.89 -22.08 -11.05
C GLY A 875 22.10 -23.51 -11.57
N SER A 876 23.25 -24.11 -11.26
CA SER A 876 23.56 -25.52 -11.55
C SER A 876 23.13 -26.50 -10.44
N LYS A 877 22.71 -26.01 -9.26
CA LYS A 877 22.31 -26.86 -8.13
C LYS A 877 20.83 -27.24 -8.21
N VAL A 878 20.53 -28.51 -7.88
CA VAL A 878 19.16 -29.02 -7.71
C VAL A 878 18.91 -29.28 -6.23
N ILE A 879 17.91 -28.60 -5.66
CA ILE A 879 17.47 -28.80 -4.27
C ILE A 879 16.19 -29.62 -4.32
N ASP A 880 16.25 -30.82 -3.75
CA ASP A 880 15.18 -31.81 -3.86
C ASP A 880 14.54 -32.09 -2.51
N PHE A 881 13.21 -32.12 -2.46
CA PHE A 881 12.43 -32.40 -1.26
C PHE A 881 11.34 -33.41 -1.57
N GLU A 882 11.19 -34.40 -0.70
CA GLU A 882 10.15 -35.42 -0.81
C GLU A 882 9.55 -35.76 0.54
N VAL A 883 8.34 -36.32 0.51
CA VAL A 883 7.67 -36.95 1.67
C VAL A 883 7.29 -38.38 1.32
N GLY A 884 6.99 -39.19 2.34
CA GLY A 884 6.52 -40.56 2.14
C GLY A 884 5.25 -40.64 1.31
N LYS A 885 5.10 -41.72 0.53
CA LYS A 885 3.89 -41.99 -0.25
C LYS A 885 2.68 -42.15 0.67
N PRO A 886 1.47 -41.76 0.23
CA PRO A 886 0.26 -42.01 1.00
C PRO A 886 -0.12 -43.49 0.91
N SER A 887 -0.71 -44.04 1.98
CA SER A 887 -1.04 -45.48 2.06
C SER A 887 -1.90 -46.01 0.92
N TRP A 888 -2.80 -45.20 0.37
CA TRP A 888 -3.64 -45.58 -0.77
C TRP A 888 -2.88 -45.74 -2.10
N MET A 889 -1.59 -45.40 -2.16
CA MET A 889 -0.72 -45.74 -3.30
C MET A 889 -0.13 -47.15 -3.19
N ASP A 890 -0.03 -47.68 -1.97
CA ASP A 890 0.53 -49.01 -1.69
C ASP A 890 -0.55 -50.11 -1.72
N CYS A 891 -1.83 -49.73 -1.75
CA CYS A 891 -2.99 -50.61 -1.86
C CYS A 891 -3.32 -51.03 -3.29
#